data_AF-A0A914A432-F1
#
_entry.id   AF-A0A914A432-F1
#
_cell.length_a   1.000
_cell.length_b   1.000
_cell.length_c   1.000
_cell.angle_alpha   90.00
_cell.angle_beta   90.00
_cell.angle_gamma   90.00
#
_symmetry.space_group_name_H-M   'P 1'
#
loop_
_entity.id
_entity.type
_entity.pdbx_description
1 polymer ?
#
loop_
_entity_poly.entity_id
_entity_poly.type
_entity_poly.pdbx_seq_one_letter_code
_entity_poly.pdbx_strand_id
1 'polypeptide(L)'
;MFFTQGIHIVTMELGHLILICASILLVGVHGQTTELYQTTEDTTTLFETTAEAAATEFQTTIETTTDDTTDPVVTESAADIDECTTFQLENRHNCDDLATCSNLDGSYTCTCNSGYSGNGLDGQCQNIDECVNGTDSCDTNAACTDTAGSYTCTCDAGYTGNGMTCADADECFVKSDNCTDNEKCINNVGGFTCGCQTNFFRVDGVCTGSVSLNLVVVFSQILGMSAVDNLTAVDTAANRIELADDVFSVLNSSSTVGPDLLGVAITDMTNVTNGTSVTFLVDLDAATTLTEAQVSQAFVDGLTGAANDTVAPDSLIESGSTPTVAVPDINPCEEGTDNCYALNYQQCVYESSNVFSCMTCLSGYAAPSVVGEACTEIFPCDNSTVSQACADQGFVDCVHDGPGESHCENCLPGWTMVGSQCERLQKFQGSARLEDYGGMTAEFTEDLTNSSSSAYIALADDICTFLTAATGSSICQILGFSNGSIIIDYILLFPEADNSTASDLSASILSADTATGSLALTPSSVSLVDISAFCEFSSCLNGATCSIDSNQIVCACTTGYTGSDCGTAVTTPEVVTPIAVTAAPDGLSTGAIVGIAVGCVVAAIIIVVVLVVVIMKCTGKSKVGIREQEPDEIPLADQHQH
;
A
#
# COMPACT_ATOMS: atom_id res chain seq x y z
N MET A 1 -20.50 21.39 -13.09
CA MET A 1 -20.30 21.07 -11.65
C MET A 1 -19.00 21.67 -11.06
N PHE A 2 -18.25 22.53 -11.76
CA PHE A 2 -16.94 23.04 -11.32
C PHE A 2 -16.94 24.42 -10.61
N PHE A 3 -18.11 24.98 -10.27
CA PHE A 3 -18.22 26.35 -9.71
C PHE A 3 -18.52 26.43 -8.21
N THR A 4 -18.75 25.30 -7.53
CA THR A 4 -19.09 25.24 -6.10
C THR A 4 -17.92 24.86 -5.19
N GLN A 5 -16.90 24.15 -5.69
CA GLN A 5 -15.70 23.82 -4.89
C GLN A 5 -14.69 24.99 -4.76
N GLY A 6 -14.64 25.92 -5.72
CA GLY A 6 -13.73 27.07 -5.67
C GLY A 6 -14.07 28.15 -4.62
N ILE A 7 -15.32 28.17 -4.11
CA ILE A 7 -15.78 29.20 -3.16
C ILE A 7 -15.48 28.81 -1.70
N HIS A 8 -15.42 27.51 -1.38
CA HIS A 8 -15.11 27.05 -0.03
C HIS A 8 -13.65 27.25 0.38
N ILE A 9 -12.70 27.10 -0.55
CA ILE A 9 -11.26 27.27 -0.30
C ILE A 9 -10.95 28.74 0.07
N VAL A 10 -11.51 29.69 -0.66
CA VAL A 10 -11.30 31.14 -0.42
C VAL A 10 -11.90 31.60 0.91
N THR A 11 -12.93 30.92 1.43
CA THR A 11 -13.53 31.27 2.74
C THR A 11 -12.78 30.72 3.95
N MET A 12 -11.88 29.74 3.80
CA MET A 12 -11.10 29.19 4.93
C MET A 12 -9.80 29.95 5.20
N GLU A 13 -9.13 30.51 4.19
CA GLU A 13 -7.88 31.28 4.40
C GLU A 13 -8.12 32.68 4.98
N LEU A 14 -9.22 33.33 4.62
CA LEU A 14 -9.60 34.64 5.20
C LEU A 14 -9.94 34.55 6.70
N GLY A 15 -10.36 33.38 7.19
CA GLY A 15 -10.60 33.15 8.62
C GLY A 15 -9.30 33.13 9.45
N HIS A 16 -8.24 32.51 8.93
CA HIS A 16 -6.94 32.43 9.60
C HIS A 16 -6.26 33.80 9.69
N LEU A 17 -6.35 34.62 8.64
CA LEU A 17 -5.75 35.96 8.63
C LEU A 17 -6.37 36.89 9.69
N ILE A 18 -7.67 36.74 9.98
CA ILE A 18 -8.37 37.49 11.03
C ILE A 18 -7.96 37.05 12.44
N LEU A 19 -7.75 35.74 12.67
CA LEU A 19 -7.23 35.23 13.94
C LEU A 19 -5.80 35.72 14.23
N ILE A 20 -4.94 35.75 13.21
CA ILE A 20 -3.55 36.24 13.31
C ILE A 20 -3.52 37.75 13.64
N CYS A 21 -4.41 38.55 13.05
CA CYS A 21 -4.53 39.97 13.42
C CYS A 21 -5.06 40.19 14.85
N ALA A 22 -5.89 39.28 15.39
CA ALA A 22 -6.41 39.37 16.75
C ALA A 22 -5.36 39.01 17.82
N SER A 23 -4.45 38.07 17.53
CA SER A 23 -3.38 37.68 18.46
C SER A 23 -2.22 38.69 18.52
N ILE A 24 -1.91 39.38 17.42
CA ILE A 24 -0.90 40.47 17.40
C ILE A 24 -1.31 41.66 18.29
N LEU A 25 -2.61 41.90 18.50
CA LEU A 25 -3.12 42.93 19.41
C LEU A 25 -2.95 42.59 20.91
N LEU A 26 -2.62 41.34 21.27
CA LEU A 26 -2.51 40.89 22.67
C LEU A 26 -1.08 40.88 23.24
N VAL A 27 -0.05 41.05 22.39
CA VAL A 27 1.37 41.00 22.81
C VAL A 27 1.99 42.40 22.99
N GLY A 28 1.27 43.46 22.63
CA GLY A 28 1.77 44.85 22.59
C GLY A 28 1.93 45.58 23.94
N VAL A 29 2.42 44.94 25.02
CA VAL A 29 2.68 45.61 26.32
C VAL A 29 3.98 45.07 26.98
N HIS A 30 5.06 45.87 26.89
CA HIS A 30 6.47 45.60 27.28
C HIS A 30 7.28 44.70 26.32
N GLY A 31 8.54 44.99 25.98
CA GLY A 31 9.41 46.09 26.41
C GLY A 31 10.69 46.25 25.56
N GLN A 32 11.41 47.35 25.79
CA GLN A 32 12.68 47.80 25.14
C GLN A 32 13.77 46.68 25.14
N THR A 33 14.71 46.58 24.18
CA THR A 33 15.75 47.56 23.75
C THR A 33 16.30 47.20 22.34
N THR A 34 16.46 48.12 21.39
CA THR A 34 17.75 48.75 20.92
C THR A 34 18.98 47.83 20.90
N GLU A 35 19.82 47.75 19.87
CA GLU A 35 20.00 48.50 18.60
C GLU A 35 20.74 47.56 17.57
N LEU A 36 21.14 47.87 16.32
CA LEU A 36 21.56 49.12 15.63
C LEU A 36 21.34 49.01 14.09
N TYR A 37 21.71 50.07 13.35
CA TYR A 37 22.14 50.20 11.92
C TYR A 37 21.93 49.06 10.89
N GLN A 38 21.24 49.27 9.75
CA GLN A 38 21.65 50.03 8.54
C GLN A 38 22.89 49.41 7.81
N THR A 39 22.93 49.22 6.48
CA THR A 39 22.15 49.85 5.39
C THR A 39 22.24 49.05 4.08
N THR A 40 21.14 49.01 3.31
CA THR A 40 20.98 49.08 1.82
C THR A 40 22.06 48.49 0.88
N GLU A 41 21.68 47.56 -0.01
CA GLU A 41 21.49 47.77 -1.49
C GLU A 41 22.81 47.94 -2.30
N ASP A 42 23.00 47.48 -3.55
CA ASP A 42 22.04 46.98 -4.55
C ASP A 42 22.68 46.14 -5.69
N THR A 43 21.83 45.45 -6.46
CA THR A 43 21.90 45.12 -7.91
C THR A 43 23.12 44.43 -8.57
N THR A 44 22.93 43.13 -8.83
CA THR A 44 22.83 42.49 -10.17
C THR A 44 23.90 42.64 -11.27
N THR A 45 24.36 41.45 -11.73
CA THR A 45 24.64 41.02 -13.13
C THR A 45 25.81 41.62 -13.93
N LEU A 46 26.63 40.74 -14.54
CA LEU A 46 26.62 40.51 -16.00
C LEU A 46 27.52 39.31 -16.43
N PHE A 47 26.93 38.41 -17.23
CA PHE A 47 27.51 37.65 -18.37
C PHE A 47 28.53 36.51 -18.23
N GLU A 48 28.26 35.50 -19.06
CA GLU A 48 29.05 34.31 -19.40
C GLU A 48 30.26 34.65 -20.32
N THR A 49 31.30 33.81 -20.38
CA THR A 49 31.60 32.96 -21.58
C THR A 49 32.92 32.15 -21.50
N THR A 50 32.82 30.90 -22.00
CA THR A 50 33.86 30.09 -22.70
C THR A 50 35.22 29.78 -22.06
N ALA A 51 35.33 28.57 -21.49
CA ALA A 51 36.00 27.38 -22.06
C ALA A 51 37.29 27.49 -22.94
N GLU A 52 38.17 26.49 -22.71
CA GLU A 52 39.16 25.87 -23.61
C GLU A 52 40.44 26.61 -24.04
N ALA A 53 41.57 26.16 -23.47
CA ALA A 53 42.85 26.05 -24.17
C ALA A 53 43.62 24.82 -23.65
N ALA A 54 43.91 23.86 -24.53
CA ALA A 54 44.49 22.57 -24.16
C ALA A 54 46.03 22.54 -24.16
N ALA A 55 46.55 21.57 -23.39
CA ALA A 55 47.88 20.97 -23.35
C ALA A 55 48.97 21.39 -24.37
N THR A 56 50.21 21.51 -23.88
CA THR A 56 51.41 21.12 -24.64
C THR A 56 52.47 20.51 -23.71
N GLU A 57 53.06 19.45 -24.23
CA GLU A 57 54.03 18.47 -23.69
C GLU A 57 55.36 18.96 -23.09
N PHE A 58 56.07 17.96 -22.50
CA PHE A 58 57.52 17.86 -22.24
C PHE A 58 58.06 18.71 -21.07
N GLN A 59 58.98 18.22 -20.22
CA GLN A 59 59.98 17.16 -20.45
C GLN A 59 60.41 16.45 -19.15
N THR A 60 60.67 15.14 -19.22
CA THR A 60 61.30 14.34 -18.16
C THR A 60 62.74 14.78 -17.87
N THR A 61 63.10 14.89 -16.59
CA THR A 61 64.50 14.85 -16.14
C THR A 61 64.66 13.74 -15.10
N ILE A 62 65.34 12.67 -15.48
CA ILE A 62 65.83 11.64 -14.55
C ILE A 62 67.17 12.13 -14.02
N GLU A 63 67.29 12.32 -12.71
CA GLU A 63 68.60 12.40 -12.05
C GLU A 63 68.95 11.04 -11.44
N THR A 64 70.03 10.45 -11.95
CA THR A 64 70.61 9.22 -11.41
C THR A 64 71.64 9.57 -10.34
N THR A 65 71.39 9.18 -9.09
CA THR A 65 72.45 9.04 -8.07
C THR A 65 72.54 7.60 -7.60
N THR A 66 73.63 6.94 -7.96
CA THR A 66 74.02 5.63 -7.43
C THR A 66 74.55 5.79 -6.01
N ASP A 67 74.02 5.02 -5.06
CA ASP A 67 74.78 4.60 -3.88
C ASP A 67 74.48 3.12 -3.59
N ASP A 68 75.47 2.44 -3.00
CA ASP A 68 75.55 0.98 -2.88
C ASP A 68 75.58 0.56 -1.41
N THR A 69 74.54 -0.14 -0.95
CA THR A 69 74.70 -1.26 -0.01
C THR A 69 73.48 -2.19 -0.03
N THR A 70 73.72 -3.43 -0.48
CA THR A 70 73.12 -4.68 0.03
C THR A 70 71.70 -4.64 0.62
N ASP A 71 70.72 -5.08 -0.17
CA ASP A 71 69.48 -5.69 0.33
C ASP A 71 69.36 -7.09 -0.31
N PRO A 72 68.80 -8.12 0.38
CA PRO A 72 68.69 -9.43 -0.21
C PRO A 72 67.64 -9.41 -1.32
N VAL A 73 67.85 -10.19 -2.37
CA VAL A 73 66.78 -10.55 -3.29
C VAL A 73 65.80 -11.42 -2.50
N VAL A 74 64.83 -10.79 -1.85
CA VAL A 74 63.61 -11.47 -1.48
C VAL A 74 62.96 -11.80 -2.83
N THR A 75 63.06 -13.06 -3.23
CA THR A 75 62.11 -13.63 -4.17
C THR A 75 60.79 -13.72 -3.42
N GLU A 76 60.12 -12.58 -3.27
CA GLU A 76 58.70 -12.61 -2.98
C GLU A 76 58.09 -13.37 -4.16
N SER A 77 57.50 -14.51 -3.84
CA SER A 77 56.33 -14.93 -4.60
C SER A 77 55.45 -13.69 -4.61
N ALA A 78 55.22 -13.09 -5.79
CA ALA A 78 54.24 -12.03 -5.90
C ALA A 78 52.96 -12.62 -5.32
N ALA A 79 52.59 -12.17 -4.13
CA ALA A 79 51.36 -12.61 -3.51
C ALA A 79 50.25 -12.09 -4.41
N ASP A 80 49.33 -12.98 -4.74
CA ASP A 80 48.17 -12.61 -5.53
C ASP A 80 47.47 -11.40 -4.92
N ILE A 81 47.18 -10.40 -5.75
CA ILE A 81 46.56 -9.17 -5.28
C ILE A 81 45.06 -9.41 -5.32
N ASP A 82 44.45 -9.65 -4.16
CA ASP A 82 43.00 -9.82 -4.09
C ASP A 82 42.29 -8.53 -4.51
N GLU A 83 41.93 -8.46 -5.80
CA GLU A 83 41.28 -7.31 -6.38
C GLU A 83 39.87 -7.09 -5.84
N CYS A 84 39.26 -8.09 -5.19
CA CYS A 84 37.94 -7.99 -4.59
C CYS A 84 37.95 -7.46 -3.14
N THR A 85 39.10 -7.41 -2.47
CA THR A 85 39.20 -6.95 -1.06
C THR A 85 40.22 -5.82 -0.82
N THR A 86 40.94 -5.36 -1.85
CA THR A 86 41.99 -4.33 -1.73
C THR A 86 41.46 -2.89 -1.82
N PHE A 87 40.92 -2.39 -0.69
CA PHE A 87 40.28 -1.07 -0.50
C PHE A 87 41.16 0.20 -0.76
N GLN A 88 42.40 0.06 -1.25
CA GLN A 88 43.36 1.18 -1.34
C GLN A 88 43.31 1.97 -2.66
N LEU A 89 42.61 1.47 -3.68
CA LEU A 89 42.37 2.19 -4.95
C LEU A 89 41.03 1.73 -5.54
N GLU A 90 40.02 2.60 -5.50
CA GLU A 90 38.82 2.46 -6.33
C GLU A 90 39.27 2.23 -7.79
N ASN A 91 38.71 1.22 -8.49
CA ASN A 91 39.11 0.71 -9.82
C ASN A 91 40.23 -0.36 -9.91
N ARG A 92 40.47 -1.21 -8.89
CA ARG A 92 41.29 -2.44 -9.08
C ARG A 92 40.54 -3.59 -9.75
N HIS A 93 39.26 -3.75 -9.43
CA HIS A 93 38.29 -4.44 -10.25
C HIS A 93 37.29 -3.41 -10.80
N ASN A 94 36.57 -3.79 -11.85
CA ASN A 94 35.50 -2.99 -12.45
C ASN A 94 34.21 -3.82 -12.54
N CYS A 95 33.92 -4.58 -11.49
CA CYS A 95 32.66 -5.31 -11.40
C CYS A 95 31.51 -4.33 -11.18
N ASP A 96 30.34 -4.68 -11.69
CA ASP A 96 29.08 -3.99 -11.42
C ASP A 96 28.72 -4.08 -9.92
N ASP A 97 28.04 -3.07 -9.37
CA ASP A 97 27.46 -3.13 -8.02
C ASP A 97 26.49 -4.33 -7.87
N LEU A 98 25.88 -4.74 -8.99
CA LEU A 98 25.01 -5.90 -9.10
C LEU A 98 25.77 -7.18 -9.51
N ALA A 99 27.09 -7.24 -9.29
CA ALA A 99 27.93 -8.41 -9.55
C ALA A 99 28.78 -8.83 -8.34
N THR A 100 28.92 -10.14 -8.18
CA THR A 100 29.87 -10.74 -7.25
C THR A 100 31.27 -10.77 -7.87
N CYS A 101 32.24 -10.13 -7.22
CA CYS A 101 33.66 -10.26 -7.53
C CYS A 101 34.21 -11.59 -7.01
N SER A 102 35.08 -12.25 -7.78
CA SER A 102 35.79 -13.47 -7.39
C SER A 102 37.25 -13.41 -7.83
N ASN A 103 38.14 -13.38 -6.84
CA ASN A 103 39.59 -13.29 -7.03
C ASN A 103 40.18 -14.63 -7.54
N LEU A 104 41.16 -14.56 -8.44
CA LEU A 104 41.93 -15.67 -8.98
C LEU A 104 43.42 -15.29 -9.05
N ASP A 105 44.31 -16.28 -9.03
CA ASP A 105 45.77 -16.08 -9.12
C ASP A 105 46.18 -15.25 -10.35
N GLY A 106 46.42 -13.95 -10.13
CA GLY A 106 46.78 -12.94 -11.14
C GLY A 106 45.63 -12.30 -11.92
N SER A 107 44.37 -12.42 -11.49
CA SER A 107 43.19 -11.79 -12.13
C SER A 107 41.91 -11.95 -11.29
N TYR A 108 40.97 -11.02 -11.37
CA TYR A 108 39.60 -11.23 -10.90
C TYR A 108 38.65 -11.75 -11.99
N THR A 109 37.46 -12.19 -11.57
CA THR A 109 36.28 -12.40 -12.40
C THR A 109 35.06 -11.74 -11.75
N CYS A 110 34.14 -11.23 -12.57
CA CYS A 110 32.89 -10.64 -12.10
C CYS A 110 31.73 -11.50 -12.64
N THR A 111 30.74 -11.81 -11.79
CA THR A 111 29.53 -12.53 -12.20
C THR A 111 28.32 -11.76 -11.70
N CYS A 112 27.40 -11.39 -12.59
CA CYS A 112 26.15 -10.73 -12.18
C CYS A 112 25.40 -11.57 -11.14
N ASN A 113 24.79 -10.90 -10.17
CA ASN A 113 24.01 -11.53 -9.11
C ASN A 113 22.78 -12.24 -9.69
N SER A 114 22.15 -13.12 -8.90
CA SER A 114 20.92 -13.80 -9.34
C SER A 114 19.82 -12.78 -9.69
N GLY A 115 19.06 -13.03 -10.76
CA GLY A 115 18.12 -12.06 -11.34
C GLY A 115 18.74 -11.06 -12.33
N TYR A 116 20.07 -11.07 -12.53
CA TYR A 116 20.75 -10.15 -13.45
C TYR A 116 21.55 -10.90 -14.53
N SER A 117 21.63 -10.30 -15.72
CA SER A 117 22.39 -10.82 -16.87
C SER A 117 23.37 -9.79 -17.40
N GLY A 118 24.54 -10.25 -17.85
CA GLY A 118 25.63 -9.37 -18.26
C GLY A 118 26.98 -10.07 -18.29
N ASN A 119 28.04 -9.30 -18.41
CA ASN A 119 29.43 -9.78 -18.29
C ASN A 119 30.03 -9.52 -16.89
N GLY A 120 29.22 -9.06 -15.93
CA GLY A 120 29.63 -8.75 -14.56
C GLY A 120 30.34 -7.40 -14.38
N LEU A 121 30.60 -6.65 -15.45
CA LEU A 121 31.34 -5.37 -15.38
C LEU A 121 30.43 -4.17 -15.16
N ASP A 122 30.99 -3.07 -14.67
CA ASP A 122 30.30 -1.81 -14.37
C ASP A 122 29.28 -1.35 -15.46
N GLY A 123 28.04 -1.14 -15.02
CA GLY A 123 26.89 -0.79 -15.85
C GLY A 123 26.45 -1.86 -16.86
N GLN A 124 26.92 -3.10 -16.73
CA GLN A 124 26.63 -4.20 -17.66
C GLN A 124 25.75 -5.31 -17.05
N CYS A 125 25.48 -5.31 -15.74
CA CYS A 125 24.48 -6.21 -15.16
C CYS A 125 23.08 -5.59 -15.29
N GLN A 126 22.31 -6.11 -16.23
CA GLN A 126 20.95 -5.68 -16.52
C GLN A 126 19.95 -6.65 -15.89
N ASN A 127 18.84 -6.11 -15.38
CA ASN A 127 17.77 -6.93 -14.83
C ASN A 127 17.29 -7.97 -15.85
N ILE A 128 17.05 -9.20 -15.42
CA ILE A 128 16.38 -10.21 -16.23
C ILE A 128 14.88 -9.98 -16.05
N ASP A 129 14.22 -9.43 -17.05
CA ASP A 129 12.76 -9.38 -17.08
C ASP A 129 12.22 -10.80 -17.30
N GLU A 130 11.89 -11.53 -16.23
CA GLU A 130 11.39 -12.90 -16.36
C GLU A 130 10.03 -12.98 -17.08
N CYS A 131 9.22 -11.93 -16.98
CA CYS A 131 7.91 -11.84 -17.61
C CYS A 131 7.99 -11.77 -19.14
N VAL A 132 8.93 -10.97 -19.68
CA VAL A 132 9.20 -10.88 -21.13
C VAL A 132 9.93 -12.12 -21.65
N ASN A 133 10.79 -12.71 -20.82
CA ASN A 133 11.53 -13.93 -21.18
C ASN A 133 10.69 -15.22 -21.08
N GLY A 134 9.52 -15.17 -20.40
CA GLY A 134 8.68 -16.34 -20.13
C GLY A 134 9.38 -17.37 -19.24
N THR A 135 10.18 -16.89 -18.30
CA THR A 135 10.92 -17.70 -17.30
C THR A 135 10.36 -17.53 -15.89
N ASP A 136 9.29 -16.76 -15.74
CA ASP A 136 8.51 -16.68 -14.52
C ASP A 136 7.82 -18.02 -14.20
N SER A 137 7.26 -18.12 -13.00
CA SER A 137 6.48 -19.27 -12.53
C SER A 137 5.05 -18.88 -12.13
N CYS A 138 4.54 -17.78 -12.68
CA CYS A 138 3.19 -17.32 -12.39
C CYS A 138 2.14 -18.32 -12.90
N ASP A 139 0.97 -18.31 -12.28
CA ASP A 139 -0.19 -19.06 -12.78
C ASP A 139 -0.60 -18.53 -14.16
N THR A 140 -1.22 -19.39 -14.98
CA THR A 140 -1.83 -18.99 -16.25
C THR A 140 -2.93 -17.93 -16.12
N ASN A 141 -3.47 -17.73 -14.92
CA ASN A 141 -4.48 -16.72 -14.56
C ASN A 141 -3.87 -15.66 -13.61
N ALA A 142 -2.61 -15.27 -13.86
CA ALA A 142 -1.91 -14.26 -13.10
C ALA A 142 -1.07 -13.32 -13.99
N ALA A 143 -1.06 -12.05 -13.64
CA ALA A 143 -0.17 -11.05 -14.19
C ALA A 143 1.22 -11.13 -13.53
N CYS A 144 2.24 -11.36 -14.36
CA CYS A 144 3.64 -11.21 -13.99
C CYS A 144 4.04 -9.71 -14.00
N THR A 145 4.77 -9.26 -12.99
CA THR A 145 5.37 -7.91 -12.90
C THR A 145 6.84 -8.03 -12.53
N ASP A 146 7.71 -7.57 -13.43
CA ASP A 146 9.17 -7.51 -13.26
C ASP A 146 9.58 -6.59 -12.10
N THR A 147 10.64 -6.97 -11.38
CA THR A 147 11.23 -6.21 -10.28
C THR A 147 12.76 -6.32 -10.31
N ALA A 148 13.48 -5.45 -9.60
CA ALA A 148 14.95 -5.48 -9.63
C ALA A 148 15.52 -6.75 -8.99
N GLY A 149 15.93 -7.72 -9.82
CA GLY A 149 16.53 -9.00 -9.45
C GLY A 149 15.54 -10.16 -9.25
N SER A 150 14.26 -9.98 -9.61
CA SER A 150 13.20 -11.01 -9.46
C SER A 150 11.92 -10.54 -10.15
N TYR A 151 10.84 -11.32 -10.09
CA TYR A 151 9.50 -10.93 -10.49
C TYR A 151 8.48 -11.17 -9.36
N THR A 152 7.29 -10.61 -9.54
CA THR A 152 6.10 -10.85 -8.70
C THR A 152 4.93 -11.31 -9.54
N CYS A 153 4.04 -12.12 -8.97
CA CYS A 153 2.84 -12.61 -9.63
C CYS A 153 1.60 -12.16 -8.86
N THR A 154 0.58 -11.65 -9.55
CA THR A 154 -0.72 -11.29 -8.96
C THR A 154 -1.83 -11.98 -9.74
N CYS A 155 -2.74 -12.68 -9.08
CA CYS A 155 -3.88 -13.31 -9.78
C CYS A 155 -4.70 -12.26 -10.55
N ASP A 156 -5.20 -12.65 -11.72
CA ASP A 156 -6.03 -11.79 -12.56
C ASP A 156 -7.38 -11.48 -11.89
N ALA A 157 -8.08 -10.45 -12.37
CA ALA A 157 -9.42 -10.14 -11.89
C ALA A 157 -10.38 -11.33 -12.12
N GLY A 158 -11.17 -11.68 -11.10
CA GLY A 158 -11.98 -12.90 -11.07
C GLY A 158 -11.24 -14.13 -10.53
N TYR A 159 -9.99 -13.99 -10.06
CA TYR A 159 -9.20 -15.06 -9.46
C TYR A 159 -8.62 -14.66 -8.10
N THR A 160 -8.42 -15.65 -7.23
CA THR A 160 -7.79 -15.49 -5.91
C THR A 160 -6.68 -16.53 -5.71
N GLY A 161 -5.65 -16.17 -4.94
CA GLY A 161 -4.50 -17.04 -4.73
C GLY A 161 -3.23 -16.24 -4.43
N ASN A 162 -2.08 -16.87 -4.62
CA ASN A 162 -0.76 -16.29 -4.36
C ASN A 162 0.01 -15.88 -5.64
N GLY A 163 -0.69 -15.77 -6.78
CA GLY A 163 -0.11 -15.45 -8.08
C GLY A 163 0.66 -16.60 -8.76
N MET A 164 1.22 -17.54 -7.99
CA MET A 164 1.86 -18.76 -8.49
C MET A 164 0.86 -19.92 -8.65
N THR A 165 -0.25 -19.84 -7.90
CA THR A 165 -1.43 -20.69 -8.01
C THR A 165 -2.65 -19.79 -7.83
N CYS A 166 -3.52 -19.75 -8.83
CA CYS A 166 -4.74 -18.95 -8.83
C CYS A 166 -5.96 -19.84 -9.05
N ALA A 167 -6.98 -19.64 -8.23
CA ALA A 167 -8.27 -20.31 -8.32
C ALA A 167 -9.36 -19.29 -8.65
N ASP A 168 -10.41 -19.76 -9.31
CA ASP A 168 -11.61 -18.98 -9.60
C ASP A 168 -12.19 -18.34 -8.32
N ALA A 169 -12.54 -17.06 -8.38
CA ALA A 169 -13.11 -16.33 -7.26
C ALA A 169 -14.63 -16.43 -7.30
N ASP A 170 -15.24 -17.17 -6.36
CA ASP A 170 -16.71 -17.27 -6.29
C ASP A 170 -17.31 -15.98 -5.70
N GLU A 171 -17.56 -14.98 -6.56
CA GLU A 171 -18.10 -13.68 -6.14
C GLU A 171 -19.51 -13.78 -5.55
N CYS A 172 -20.28 -14.78 -5.99
CA CYS A 172 -21.61 -15.09 -5.47
C CYS A 172 -21.55 -15.64 -4.04
N PHE A 173 -20.50 -16.40 -3.74
CA PHE A 173 -20.25 -16.88 -2.39
C PHE A 173 -19.80 -15.75 -1.47
N VAL A 174 -18.82 -14.93 -1.88
CA VAL A 174 -18.31 -13.83 -1.05
C VAL A 174 -19.16 -12.55 -1.11
N LYS A 175 -20.32 -12.59 -1.78
CA LYS A 175 -21.27 -11.47 -1.94
C LYS A 175 -20.58 -10.19 -2.42
N SER A 176 -19.60 -10.32 -3.32
CA SER A 176 -18.91 -9.21 -3.99
C SER A 176 -19.49 -8.90 -5.36
N ASP A 177 -20.55 -9.61 -5.74
CA ASP A 177 -21.32 -9.37 -6.94
C ASP A 177 -22.06 -8.02 -6.93
N ASN A 178 -22.62 -7.64 -8.08
CA ASN A 178 -23.42 -6.43 -8.23
C ASN A 178 -24.86 -6.72 -8.68
N CYS A 179 -25.35 -7.94 -8.44
CA CYS A 179 -26.72 -8.32 -8.76
C CYS A 179 -27.72 -7.50 -7.93
N THR A 180 -28.84 -7.16 -8.55
CA THR A 180 -29.88 -6.34 -7.91
C THR A 180 -30.80 -7.18 -7.01
N ASP A 181 -31.60 -6.52 -6.18
CA ASP A 181 -32.65 -7.19 -5.42
C ASP A 181 -33.50 -8.06 -6.37
N ASN A 182 -33.71 -9.33 -6.00
CA ASN A 182 -34.39 -10.38 -6.77
C ASN A 182 -33.61 -10.96 -7.97
N GLU A 183 -32.31 -10.69 -8.09
CA GLU A 183 -31.39 -11.42 -8.98
C GLU A 183 -30.58 -12.49 -8.22
N LYS A 184 -30.32 -13.60 -8.89
CA LYS A 184 -29.45 -14.70 -8.45
C LYS A 184 -28.08 -14.49 -9.09
N CYS A 185 -27.05 -14.45 -8.27
CA CYS A 185 -25.68 -14.49 -8.75
C CYS A 185 -25.34 -15.92 -9.22
N ILE A 186 -24.73 -16.03 -10.39
CA ILE A 186 -24.25 -17.29 -10.99
C ILE A 186 -22.77 -17.12 -11.25
N ASN A 187 -21.93 -17.86 -10.51
CA ASN A 187 -20.49 -17.82 -10.65
C ASN A 187 -20.05 -18.49 -11.96
N ASN A 188 -19.10 -17.89 -12.68
CA ASN A 188 -18.46 -18.49 -13.85
C ASN A 188 -16.94 -18.31 -13.73
N VAL A 189 -16.19 -19.04 -14.55
CA VAL A 189 -14.73 -18.94 -14.56
C VAL A 189 -14.28 -17.52 -14.94
N GLY A 190 -13.65 -16.82 -13.99
CA GLY A 190 -13.18 -15.43 -14.14
C GLY A 190 -14.26 -14.37 -13.96
N GLY A 191 -15.41 -14.69 -13.35
CA GLY A 191 -16.43 -13.71 -12.96
C GLY A 191 -17.88 -14.20 -12.97
N PHE A 192 -18.77 -13.44 -12.37
CA PHE A 192 -20.19 -13.78 -12.22
C PHE A 192 -21.15 -13.22 -13.29
N THR A 193 -22.39 -13.72 -13.26
CA THR A 193 -23.55 -13.22 -14.04
C THR A 193 -24.82 -13.18 -13.19
N CYS A 194 -25.74 -12.26 -13.49
CA CYS A 194 -26.99 -12.08 -12.72
C CYS A 194 -28.22 -12.61 -13.50
N GLY A 195 -28.81 -13.71 -13.04
CA GLY A 195 -30.13 -14.19 -13.47
C GLY A 195 -31.25 -13.63 -12.60
N CYS A 196 -32.53 -13.76 -12.99
CA CYS A 196 -33.61 -13.53 -12.02
C CYS A 196 -33.71 -14.71 -11.05
N GLN A 197 -34.07 -14.45 -9.79
CA GLN A 197 -34.38 -15.50 -8.81
C GLN A 197 -35.65 -16.26 -9.19
N THR A 198 -35.83 -17.45 -8.64
CA THR A 198 -37.06 -18.24 -8.76
C THR A 198 -38.27 -17.43 -8.24
N ASN A 199 -39.37 -17.43 -8.99
CA ASN A 199 -40.52 -16.51 -8.85
C ASN A 199 -40.24 -15.06 -9.27
N PHE A 200 -39.24 -14.83 -10.14
CA PHE A 200 -39.07 -13.58 -10.87
C PHE A 200 -38.76 -13.83 -12.35
N PHE A 201 -39.38 -13.04 -13.22
CA PHE A 201 -39.15 -13.06 -14.66
C PHE A 201 -38.66 -11.70 -15.16
N ARG A 202 -37.77 -11.67 -16.15
CA ARG A 202 -37.15 -10.42 -16.64
C ARG A 202 -38.06 -9.70 -17.65
N VAL A 203 -38.64 -8.58 -17.24
CA VAL A 203 -39.47 -7.70 -18.07
C VAL A 203 -38.79 -6.33 -18.22
N ASP A 204 -38.59 -5.87 -19.46
CA ASP A 204 -37.89 -4.62 -19.79
C ASP A 204 -36.52 -4.45 -19.08
N GLY A 205 -35.83 -5.58 -18.85
CA GLY A 205 -34.52 -5.64 -18.18
C GLY A 205 -34.57 -5.79 -16.66
N VAL A 206 -35.75 -5.69 -16.03
CA VAL A 206 -35.94 -5.76 -14.57
C VAL A 206 -36.58 -7.10 -14.17
N CYS A 207 -36.11 -7.72 -13.09
CA CYS A 207 -36.76 -8.91 -12.53
C CYS A 207 -38.05 -8.51 -11.81
N THR A 208 -39.20 -8.88 -12.39
CA THR A 208 -40.54 -8.67 -11.84
C THR A 208 -41.10 -9.96 -11.31
N GLY A 209 -41.84 -9.93 -10.20
CA GLY A 209 -42.39 -11.15 -9.59
C GLY A 209 -43.23 -11.98 -10.58
N SER A 210 -43.03 -13.30 -10.55
CA SER A 210 -43.75 -14.32 -11.29
C SER A 210 -44.27 -15.40 -10.33
N VAL A 211 -45.06 -16.34 -10.82
CA VAL A 211 -45.22 -17.67 -10.20
C VAL A 211 -44.49 -18.66 -11.08
N SER A 212 -43.41 -19.26 -10.57
CA SER A 212 -42.66 -20.29 -11.29
C SER A 212 -43.18 -21.69 -10.95
N LEU A 213 -43.29 -22.57 -11.95
CA LEU A 213 -43.69 -23.97 -11.79
C LEU A 213 -42.74 -24.90 -12.55
N ASN A 214 -42.31 -25.99 -11.93
CA ASN A 214 -41.54 -27.05 -12.58
C ASN A 214 -42.48 -28.00 -13.33
N LEU A 215 -42.47 -27.95 -14.65
CA LEU A 215 -43.06 -28.95 -15.56
C LEU A 215 -41.98 -29.97 -15.92
N VAL A 216 -42.15 -31.23 -15.48
CA VAL A 216 -41.18 -32.31 -15.77
C VAL A 216 -41.76 -33.26 -16.80
N VAL A 217 -40.99 -33.52 -17.87
CA VAL A 217 -41.37 -34.39 -19.00
C VAL A 217 -40.19 -35.29 -19.38
N VAL A 218 -40.46 -36.56 -19.70
CA VAL A 218 -39.41 -37.50 -20.16
C VAL A 218 -39.46 -37.61 -21.68
N PHE A 219 -38.33 -37.34 -22.34
CA PHE A 219 -38.19 -37.43 -23.79
C PHE A 219 -37.40 -38.67 -24.21
N SER A 220 -37.86 -39.31 -25.29
CA SER A 220 -37.11 -40.34 -26.02
C SER A 220 -36.26 -39.71 -27.14
N GLN A 221 -36.75 -38.61 -27.74
CA GLN A 221 -36.02 -37.80 -28.71
C GLN A 221 -36.22 -36.31 -28.42
N ILE A 222 -35.17 -35.51 -28.67
CA ILE A 222 -35.17 -34.05 -28.55
C ILE A 222 -34.54 -33.53 -29.85
N LEU A 223 -35.22 -32.61 -30.54
CA LEU A 223 -34.76 -32.00 -31.80
C LEU A 223 -34.33 -33.05 -32.84
N GLY A 224 -35.14 -34.11 -33.00
CA GLY A 224 -34.87 -35.24 -33.88
C GLY A 224 -33.68 -36.13 -33.48
N MET A 225 -32.99 -35.86 -32.36
CA MET A 225 -31.87 -36.64 -31.84
C MET A 225 -32.34 -37.61 -30.75
N SER A 226 -31.77 -38.82 -30.69
CA SER A 226 -32.05 -39.78 -29.61
C SER A 226 -31.52 -39.25 -28.27
N ALA A 227 -32.42 -39.02 -27.33
CA ALA A 227 -32.09 -38.50 -26.01
C ALA A 227 -31.57 -39.61 -25.07
N VAL A 228 -32.01 -40.85 -25.27
CA VAL A 228 -31.77 -42.03 -24.40
C VAL A 228 -30.29 -42.32 -24.14
N ASP A 229 -29.44 -42.19 -25.16
CA ASP A 229 -28.04 -42.66 -25.11
C ASP A 229 -26.98 -41.53 -25.13
N ASN A 230 -27.36 -40.28 -25.40
CA ASN A 230 -26.41 -39.24 -25.82
C ASN A 230 -26.74 -37.83 -25.29
N LEU A 231 -27.07 -37.75 -24.00
CA LEU A 231 -27.41 -36.48 -23.33
C LEU A 231 -26.39 -35.37 -23.59
N THR A 232 -25.08 -35.64 -23.58
CA THR A 232 -24.05 -34.61 -23.82
C THR A 232 -24.03 -34.00 -25.23
N ALA A 233 -24.67 -34.64 -26.21
CA ALA A 233 -24.84 -34.05 -27.55
C ALA A 233 -26.19 -33.34 -27.72
N VAL A 234 -27.16 -33.64 -26.86
CA VAL A 234 -28.50 -33.07 -26.86
C VAL A 234 -28.58 -31.85 -25.93
N ASP A 235 -27.91 -31.93 -24.78
CA ASP A 235 -27.77 -30.86 -23.80
C ASP A 235 -26.71 -29.84 -24.25
N THR A 236 -27.13 -28.94 -25.13
CA THR A 236 -26.35 -27.77 -25.54
C THR A 236 -27.18 -26.52 -25.32
N ALA A 237 -26.54 -25.36 -25.13
CA ALA A 237 -27.25 -24.10 -24.91
C ALA A 237 -28.25 -23.77 -26.06
N ALA A 238 -27.88 -24.05 -27.31
CA ALA A 238 -28.77 -23.86 -28.46
C ALA A 238 -29.99 -24.79 -28.39
N ASN A 239 -29.77 -26.09 -28.16
CA ASN A 239 -30.86 -27.06 -28.07
C ASN A 239 -31.79 -26.81 -26.87
N ARG A 240 -31.25 -26.33 -25.75
CA ARG A 240 -32.06 -25.95 -24.58
C ARG A 240 -32.98 -24.78 -24.89
N ILE A 241 -32.50 -23.78 -25.64
CA ILE A 241 -33.31 -22.63 -26.08
C ILE A 241 -34.40 -23.11 -27.03
N GLU A 242 -34.05 -23.88 -28.07
CA GLU A 242 -35.02 -24.35 -29.07
C GLU A 242 -36.11 -25.25 -28.46
N LEU A 243 -35.74 -26.20 -27.59
CA LEU A 243 -36.72 -27.04 -26.88
C LEU A 243 -37.58 -26.24 -25.88
N ALA A 244 -37.03 -25.20 -25.24
CA ALA A 244 -37.81 -24.31 -24.36
C ALA A 244 -38.80 -23.46 -25.16
N ASP A 245 -38.40 -22.94 -26.33
CA ASP A 245 -39.25 -22.17 -27.24
C ASP A 245 -40.39 -23.03 -27.81
N ASP A 246 -40.14 -24.29 -28.14
CA ASP A 246 -41.20 -25.23 -28.56
C ASP A 246 -42.22 -25.48 -27.45
N VAL A 247 -41.77 -25.71 -26.21
CA VAL A 247 -42.67 -25.89 -25.05
C VAL A 247 -43.40 -24.60 -24.69
N PHE A 248 -42.75 -23.44 -24.82
CA PHE A 248 -43.40 -22.13 -24.72
C PHE A 248 -44.49 -21.99 -25.79
N SER A 249 -44.22 -22.35 -27.04
CA SER A 249 -45.19 -22.32 -28.15
C SER A 249 -46.42 -23.19 -27.87
N VAL A 250 -46.20 -24.41 -27.36
CA VAL A 250 -47.27 -25.33 -26.90
C VAL A 250 -48.14 -24.65 -25.83
N LEU A 251 -47.54 -24.13 -24.75
CA LEU A 251 -48.28 -23.52 -23.63
C LEU A 251 -48.95 -22.19 -24.01
N ASN A 252 -48.29 -21.34 -24.81
CA ASN A 252 -48.78 -20.05 -25.26
C ASN A 252 -50.00 -20.19 -26.20
N SER A 253 -50.09 -21.29 -26.95
CA SER A 253 -51.27 -21.60 -27.78
C SER A 253 -52.54 -21.88 -26.95
N SER A 254 -52.41 -22.19 -25.67
CA SER A 254 -53.53 -22.46 -24.77
C SER A 254 -54.26 -21.17 -24.38
N SER A 255 -55.57 -21.12 -24.61
CA SER A 255 -56.43 -20.03 -24.12
C SER A 255 -56.53 -19.95 -22.59
N THR A 256 -55.98 -20.94 -21.87
CA THR A 256 -56.00 -21.02 -20.40
C THR A 256 -54.68 -20.54 -19.80
N VAL A 257 -53.54 -20.92 -20.39
CA VAL A 257 -52.20 -20.64 -19.84
C VAL A 257 -51.52 -19.46 -20.56
N GLY A 258 -51.63 -19.37 -21.89
CA GLY A 258 -50.99 -18.31 -22.68
C GLY A 258 -51.25 -16.87 -22.23
N PRO A 259 -52.43 -16.48 -21.72
CA PRO A 259 -52.66 -15.13 -21.20
C PRO A 259 -51.79 -14.72 -20.00
N ASP A 260 -51.36 -15.71 -19.20
CA ASP A 260 -50.56 -15.49 -17.99
C ASP A 260 -49.10 -15.93 -18.20
N LEU A 261 -48.74 -16.55 -19.33
CA LEU A 261 -47.41 -17.11 -19.58
C LEU A 261 -46.39 -16.02 -19.91
N LEU A 262 -45.35 -15.92 -19.08
CA LEU A 262 -44.24 -14.99 -19.26
C LEU A 262 -43.08 -15.63 -20.02
N GLY A 263 -42.74 -16.88 -19.68
CA GLY A 263 -41.65 -17.60 -20.33
C GLY A 263 -41.54 -19.07 -19.91
N VAL A 264 -40.65 -19.78 -20.60
CA VAL A 264 -40.24 -21.15 -20.27
C VAL A 264 -38.72 -21.23 -20.39
N ALA A 265 -38.06 -21.88 -19.42
CA ALA A 265 -36.63 -22.18 -19.44
C ALA A 265 -36.37 -23.63 -19.00
N ILE A 266 -35.22 -24.21 -19.32
CA ILE A 266 -34.85 -25.56 -18.87
C ILE A 266 -33.83 -25.47 -17.73
N THR A 267 -34.24 -25.90 -16.53
CA THR A 267 -33.40 -25.91 -15.33
C THR A 267 -32.60 -27.19 -15.17
N ASP A 268 -33.16 -28.35 -15.54
CA ASP A 268 -32.48 -29.65 -15.45
C ASP A 268 -32.71 -30.54 -16.68
N MET A 269 -31.70 -31.34 -17.02
CA MET A 269 -31.77 -32.43 -17.99
C MET A 269 -30.98 -33.64 -17.46
N THR A 270 -31.68 -34.73 -17.13
CA THR A 270 -31.09 -35.90 -16.47
C THR A 270 -31.46 -37.21 -17.17
N ASN A 271 -30.48 -38.11 -17.33
CA ASN A 271 -30.73 -39.44 -17.90
C ASN A 271 -31.50 -40.33 -16.93
N VAL A 272 -32.61 -40.89 -17.42
CA VAL A 272 -33.44 -41.88 -16.74
C VAL A 272 -33.49 -43.18 -17.56
N THR A 273 -33.99 -44.26 -16.99
CA THR A 273 -33.90 -45.63 -17.56
C THR A 273 -34.40 -45.76 -19.01
N ASN A 274 -35.32 -44.90 -19.44
CA ASN A 274 -35.95 -44.95 -20.77
C ASN A 274 -35.84 -43.64 -21.57
N GLY A 275 -34.98 -42.68 -21.20
CA GLY A 275 -34.91 -41.39 -21.88
C GLY A 275 -34.23 -40.30 -21.05
N THR A 276 -34.47 -39.04 -21.41
CA THR A 276 -34.00 -37.87 -20.66
C THR A 276 -35.20 -37.22 -19.96
N SER A 277 -35.14 -37.11 -18.64
CA SER A 277 -36.03 -36.24 -17.87
C SER A 277 -35.59 -34.79 -18.06
N VAL A 278 -36.51 -33.93 -18.50
CA VAL A 278 -36.29 -32.50 -18.69
C VAL A 278 -37.21 -31.74 -17.76
N THR A 279 -36.65 -30.85 -16.96
CA THR A 279 -37.40 -29.96 -16.07
C THR A 279 -37.46 -28.56 -16.70
N PHE A 280 -38.68 -28.15 -17.06
CA PHE A 280 -38.98 -26.81 -17.53
C PHE A 280 -39.45 -25.95 -16.36
N LEU A 281 -38.80 -24.81 -16.12
CA LEU A 281 -39.34 -23.74 -15.31
C LEU A 281 -40.32 -22.94 -16.17
N VAL A 282 -41.59 -22.94 -15.79
CA VAL A 282 -42.67 -22.21 -16.45
C VAL A 282 -42.98 -20.99 -15.59
N ASP A 283 -42.70 -19.79 -16.10
CA ASP A 283 -42.98 -18.53 -15.42
C ASP A 283 -44.33 -17.94 -15.85
N LEU A 284 -45.16 -17.66 -14.85
CA LEU A 284 -46.50 -17.08 -15.01
C LEU A 284 -46.58 -15.71 -14.32
N ASP A 285 -47.51 -14.86 -14.75
CA ASP A 285 -47.80 -13.57 -14.09
C ASP A 285 -48.09 -13.77 -12.59
N ALA A 286 -47.53 -12.92 -11.72
CA ALA A 286 -47.68 -13.04 -10.26
C ALA A 286 -49.14 -12.95 -9.75
N ALA A 287 -50.07 -12.43 -10.56
CA ALA A 287 -51.50 -12.41 -10.25
C ALA A 287 -52.26 -13.65 -10.76
N THR A 288 -51.58 -14.63 -11.38
CA THR A 288 -52.21 -15.85 -11.89
C THR A 288 -52.94 -16.63 -10.79
N THR A 289 -54.03 -17.29 -11.18
CA THR A 289 -54.73 -18.27 -10.33
C THR A 289 -54.71 -19.67 -10.94
N LEU A 290 -53.77 -19.94 -11.84
CA LEU A 290 -53.61 -21.24 -12.49
C LEU A 290 -53.12 -22.29 -11.50
N THR A 291 -53.63 -23.52 -11.64
CA THR A 291 -53.21 -24.68 -10.86
C THR A 291 -52.27 -25.57 -11.66
N GLU A 292 -51.43 -26.34 -10.96
CA GLU A 292 -50.52 -27.37 -11.53
C GLU A 292 -51.24 -28.26 -12.57
N ALA A 293 -52.48 -28.67 -12.25
CA ALA A 293 -53.32 -29.48 -13.13
C ALA A 293 -53.75 -28.75 -14.41
N GLN A 294 -53.97 -27.44 -14.38
CA GLN A 294 -54.30 -26.65 -15.57
C GLN A 294 -53.09 -26.47 -16.49
N VAL A 295 -51.89 -26.30 -15.92
CA VAL A 295 -50.64 -26.21 -16.69
C VAL A 295 -50.31 -27.57 -17.33
N SER A 296 -50.37 -28.66 -16.56
CA SER A 296 -50.19 -30.03 -17.06
C SER A 296 -51.19 -30.37 -18.19
N GLN A 297 -52.48 -30.04 -18.01
CA GLN A 297 -53.49 -30.27 -19.04
C GLN A 297 -53.26 -29.41 -20.29
N ALA A 298 -52.92 -28.13 -20.14
CA ALA A 298 -52.65 -27.23 -21.27
C ALA A 298 -51.45 -27.70 -22.10
N PHE A 299 -50.41 -28.24 -21.47
CA PHE A 299 -49.30 -28.87 -22.17
C PHE A 299 -49.79 -30.07 -22.99
N VAL A 300 -50.47 -31.03 -22.36
CA VAL A 300 -50.99 -32.25 -23.01
C VAL A 300 -51.97 -31.96 -24.14
N ASP A 301 -52.82 -30.93 -24.00
CA ASP A 301 -53.79 -30.51 -25.02
C ASP A 301 -53.11 -29.90 -26.27
N GLY A 302 -51.92 -29.32 -26.12
CA GLY A 302 -51.13 -28.74 -27.23
C GLY A 302 -50.16 -29.71 -27.91
N LEU A 303 -49.98 -30.92 -27.37
CA LEU A 303 -49.13 -31.96 -27.99
C LEU A 303 -49.74 -32.49 -29.29
N THR A 304 -48.87 -32.89 -30.21
CA THR A 304 -49.24 -33.42 -31.54
C THR A 304 -48.73 -34.84 -31.73
N GLY A 305 -48.89 -35.43 -32.92
CA GLY A 305 -48.40 -36.78 -33.22
C GLY A 305 -49.49 -37.86 -33.18
N ALA A 306 -49.08 -39.12 -33.15
CA ALA A 306 -50.01 -40.26 -33.23
C ALA A 306 -50.65 -40.60 -31.87
N ALA A 307 -50.03 -40.18 -30.77
CA ALA A 307 -50.49 -40.42 -29.41
C ALA A 307 -50.55 -39.14 -28.55
N ASN A 308 -50.52 -37.95 -29.17
CA ASN A 308 -50.25 -36.67 -28.50
C ASN A 308 -48.94 -36.74 -27.69
N ASP A 309 -47.87 -37.17 -28.36
CA ASP A 309 -46.55 -37.49 -27.85
C ASP A 309 -45.43 -36.63 -28.46
N THR A 310 -45.76 -35.75 -29.40
CA THR A 310 -44.80 -34.89 -30.11
C THR A 310 -44.96 -33.43 -29.65
N VAL A 311 -43.91 -32.90 -29.02
CA VAL A 311 -43.66 -31.45 -28.94
C VAL A 311 -43.14 -31.06 -30.33
N ALA A 312 -43.94 -30.29 -31.05
CA ALA A 312 -43.63 -29.92 -32.43
C ALA A 312 -42.44 -28.94 -32.47
N PRO A 313 -41.52 -29.06 -33.44
CA PRO A 313 -41.65 -29.86 -34.66
C PRO A 313 -41.25 -31.34 -34.55
N ASP A 314 -40.34 -31.70 -33.65
CA ASP A 314 -39.58 -32.97 -33.76
C ASP A 314 -39.08 -33.58 -32.42
N SER A 315 -39.56 -33.10 -31.27
CA SER A 315 -39.23 -33.65 -29.96
C SER A 315 -40.30 -34.65 -29.48
N LEU A 316 -39.88 -35.88 -29.13
CA LEU A 316 -40.78 -37.00 -28.86
C LEU A 316 -40.71 -37.45 -27.40
N ILE A 317 -41.87 -37.41 -26.73
CA ILE A 317 -42.06 -37.82 -25.34
C ILE A 317 -41.98 -39.35 -25.20
N GLU A 318 -41.44 -39.85 -24.10
CA GLU A 318 -41.31 -41.28 -23.84
C GLU A 318 -42.68 -41.93 -23.54
N SER A 319 -42.92 -43.09 -24.13
CA SER A 319 -44.24 -43.74 -24.17
C SER A 319 -44.77 -44.09 -22.78
N GLY A 320 -45.85 -43.43 -22.36
CA GLY A 320 -46.48 -43.66 -21.05
C GLY A 320 -45.86 -42.85 -19.91
N SER A 321 -44.91 -41.96 -20.19
CA SER A 321 -44.59 -40.88 -19.26
C SER A 321 -45.76 -39.90 -19.14
N THR A 322 -45.91 -39.27 -17.97
CA THR A 322 -46.98 -38.30 -17.69
C THR A 322 -46.37 -36.99 -17.23
N PRO A 323 -46.65 -35.85 -17.88
CA PRO A 323 -46.15 -34.55 -17.45
C PRO A 323 -46.58 -34.21 -16.03
N THR A 324 -45.62 -34.05 -15.11
CA THR A 324 -45.88 -33.65 -13.73
C THR A 324 -45.56 -32.17 -13.56
N VAL A 325 -46.44 -31.43 -12.91
CA VAL A 325 -46.21 -30.03 -12.53
C VAL A 325 -46.16 -29.93 -11.02
N ALA A 326 -45.16 -29.22 -10.49
CA ALA A 326 -44.98 -28.96 -9.07
C ALA A 326 -44.39 -27.55 -8.85
N VAL A 327 -44.60 -26.98 -7.66
CA VAL A 327 -43.84 -25.79 -7.22
C VAL A 327 -42.33 -26.14 -7.16
N PRO A 328 -41.42 -25.29 -7.67
CA PRO A 328 -39.98 -25.52 -7.56
C PRO A 328 -39.52 -25.52 -6.10
N ASP A 329 -38.61 -26.44 -5.78
CA ASP A 329 -37.92 -26.49 -4.48
C ASP A 329 -36.78 -25.46 -4.53
N ILE A 330 -36.85 -24.41 -3.71
CA ILE A 330 -35.96 -23.25 -3.83
C ILE A 330 -34.76 -23.44 -2.92
N ASN A 331 -33.58 -23.68 -3.50
CA ASN A 331 -32.32 -23.79 -2.79
C ASN A 331 -31.78 -22.39 -2.40
N PRO A 332 -31.82 -21.96 -1.13
CA PRO A 332 -31.43 -20.59 -0.76
C PRO A 332 -29.93 -20.34 -0.90
N CYS A 333 -29.11 -21.39 -0.79
CA CYS A 333 -27.66 -21.32 -1.02
C CYS A 333 -27.34 -21.01 -2.47
N GLU A 334 -28.10 -21.57 -3.42
CA GLU A 334 -27.94 -21.27 -4.84
C GLU A 334 -28.56 -19.94 -5.23
N GLU A 335 -29.79 -19.65 -4.78
CA GLU A 335 -30.44 -18.35 -5.06
C GLU A 335 -29.69 -17.16 -4.43
N GLY A 336 -28.69 -17.43 -3.58
CA GLY A 336 -27.93 -16.42 -2.85
C GLY A 336 -28.74 -15.69 -1.76
N THR A 337 -29.91 -16.24 -1.41
CA THR A 337 -30.85 -15.72 -0.39
C THR A 337 -30.58 -16.27 1.01
N ASP A 338 -29.57 -17.12 1.13
CA ASP A 338 -28.96 -17.52 2.40
C ASP A 338 -28.36 -16.31 3.16
N ASN A 339 -28.08 -16.50 4.44
CA ASN A 339 -27.40 -15.51 5.27
C ASN A 339 -26.03 -15.99 5.79
N CYS A 340 -25.47 -17.06 5.23
CA CYS A 340 -24.26 -17.69 5.75
C CYS A 340 -23.05 -16.76 5.64
N TYR A 341 -22.85 -16.11 4.49
CA TYR A 341 -21.76 -15.14 4.34
C TYR A 341 -21.90 -13.95 5.32
N ALA A 342 -23.12 -13.42 5.48
CA ALA A 342 -23.42 -12.34 6.44
C ALA A 342 -23.26 -12.77 7.92
N LEU A 343 -23.15 -14.07 8.18
CA LEU A 343 -22.84 -14.68 9.48
C LEU A 343 -21.37 -15.15 9.57
N ASN A 344 -20.50 -14.70 8.66
CA ASN A 344 -19.08 -15.04 8.57
C ASN A 344 -18.80 -16.55 8.35
N TYR A 345 -19.69 -17.27 7.66
CA TYR A 345 -19.46 -18.63 7.20
C TYR A 345 -18.93 -18.66 5.76
N GLN A 346 -18.13 -19.69 5.44
CA GLN A 346 -17.54 -20.00 4.14
C GLN A 346 -18.39 -20.99 3.32
N GLN A 347 -19.43 -21.60 3.89
CA GLN A 347 -20.24 -22.62 3.20
C GLN A 347 -21.70 -22.59 3.65
N CYS A 348 -22.61 -22.61 2.66
CA CYS A 348 -24.03 -22.89 2.82
C CYS A 348 -24.32 -24.29 2.28
N VAL A 349 -25.04 -25.11 3.05
CA VAL A 349 -25.48 -26.45 2.60
C VAL A 349 -27.00 -26.52 2.62
N TYR A 350 -27.56 -26.88 1.48
CA TYR A 350 -29.00 -27.07 1.31
C TYR A 350 -29.44 -28.45 1.80
N GLU A 351 -30.55 -28.51 2.55
CA GLU A 351 -31.09 -29.75 3.10
C GLU A 351 -32.32 -30.22 2.33
N SER A 352 -33.38 -29.40 2.26
CA SER A 352 -34.61 -29.57 1.43
C SER A 352 -35.64 -28.49 1.78
N SER A 353 -36.61 -28.22 0.90
CA SER A 353 -37.77 -27.36 1.18
C SER A 353 -37.42 -26.00 1.79
N ASN A 354 -36.49 -25.30 1.14
CA ASN A 354 -35.94 -23.99 1.54
C ASN A 354 -35.20 -24.00 2.90
N VAL A 355 -34.83 -25.18 3.44
CA VAL A 355 -33.99 -25.31 4.64
C VAL A 355 -32.52 -25.43 4.24
N PHE A 356 -31.67 -24.62 4.89
CA PHE A 356 -30.22 -24.63 4.72
C PHE A 356 -29.50 -24.52 6.06
N SER A 357 -28.23 -24.93 6.08
CA SER A 357 -27.33 -24.85 7.24
C SER A 357 -26.00 -24.22 6.84
N CYS A 358 -25.51 -23.28 7.65
CA CYS A 358 -24.18 -22.67 7.49
C CYS A 358 -23.12 -23.53 8.18
N MET A 359 -22.01 -23.82 7.50
CA MET A 359 -21.05 -24.86 7.94
C MET A 359 -19.72 -24.32 8.45
N THR A 360 -18.69 -24.26 7.62
CA THR A 360 -17.33 -23.85 8.02
C THR A 360 -17.29 -22.33 8.17
N CYS A 361 -16.64 -21.79 9.20
CA CYS A 361 -16.42 -20.35 9.31
C CYS A 361 -15.43 -19.85 8.24
N LEU A 362 -15.50 -18.58 7.87
CA LEU A 362 -14.47 -17.92 7.07
C LEU A 362 -13.10 -18.03 7.77
N SER A 363 -12.01 -17.95 6.99
CA SER A 363 -10.66 -17.86 7.55
C SER A 363 -10.58 -16.68 8.51
N GLY A 364 -9.93 -16.87 9.66
CA GLY A 364 -9.87 -15.86 10.70
C GLY A 364 -11.13 -15.72 11.57
N TYR A 365 -12.14 -16.58 11.41
CA TYR A 365 -13.32 -16.64 12.27
C TYR A 365 -13.46 -17.99 12.97
N ALA A 366 -13.89 -17.96 14.23
CA ALA A 366 -14.15 -19.13 15.06
C ALA A 366 -15.65 -19.46 15.11
N ALA A 367 -15.97 -20.76 15.21
CA ALA A 367 -17.33 -21.24 15.34
C ALA A 367 -17.99 -20.73 16.64
N PRO A 368 -19.26 -20.29 16.58
CA PRO A 368 -19.98 -19.81 17.77
C PRO A 368 -20.22 -20.93 18.78
N SER A 369 -20.44 -20.53 20.04
CA SER A 369 -20.83 -21.47 21.11
C SER A 369 -22.27 -21.99 20.97
N VAL A 370 -23.10 -21.34 20.14
CA VAL A 370 -24.48 -21.73 19.84
C VAL A 370 -24.62 -21.92 18.33
N VAL A 371 -25.17 -23.07 17.93
CA VAL A 371 -25.40 -23.38 16.50
C VAL A 371 -26.39 -22.38 15.90
N GLY A 372 -25.98 -21.72 14.81
CA GLY A 372 -26.80 -20.74 14.07
C GLY A 372 -26.57 -19.27 14.45
N GLU A 373 -25.65 -18.97 15.38
CA GLU A 373 -25.13 -17.61 15.56
C GLU A 373 -24.03 -17.30 14.51
N ALA A 374 -23.58 -16.05 14.41
CA ALA A 374 -22.47 -15.69 13.52
C ALA A 374 -21.13 -16.25 14.02
N CYS A 375 -20.24 -16.64 13.11
CA CYS A 375 -18.85 -16.91 13.47
C CYS A 375 -18.19 -15.61 13.98
N THR A 376 -17.42 -15.74 15.06
CA THR A 376 -16.78 -14.61 15.74
C THR A 376 -15.35 -14.45 15.26
N GLU A 377 -14.95 -13.21 14.98
CA GLU A 377 -13.58 -12.89 14.59
C GLU A 377 -12.56 -13.42 15.61
N ILE A 378 -11.49 -14.03 15.10
CA ILE A 378 -10.33 -14.42 15.90
C ILE A 378 -9.43 -13.20 15.99
N PHE A 379 -9.24 -12.68 17.19
CA PHE A 379 -8.23 -11.65 17.50
C PHE A 379 -6.92 -12.36 17.85
N PRO A 380 -5.91 -12.41 16.96
CA PRO A 380 -4.72 -13.22 17.21
C PRO A 380 -3.93 -12.69 18.40
N CYS A 381 -3.90 -11.36 18.58
CA CYS A 381 -3.17 -10.70 19.66
C CYS A 381 -3.75 -10.96 21.07
N ASP A 382 -5.01 -11.38 21.18
CA ASP A 382 -5.59 -11.86 22.46
C ASP A 382 -5.05 -13.26 22.84
N ASN A 383 -4.47 -14.00 21.88
CA ASN A 383 -3.84 -15.27 22.15
C ASN A 383 -2.41 -15.06 22.67
N SER A 384 -2.18 -15.48 23.91
CA SER A 384 -0.88 -15.38 24.59
C SER A 384 0.28 -16.02 23.84
N THR A 385 0.06 -16.99 22.95
CA THR A 385 1.16 -17.55 22.12
C THR A 385 1.56 -16.63 20.97
N VAL A 386 0.64 -15.85 20.41
CA VAL A 386 0.92 -14.91 19.30
C VAL A 386 1.59 -13.66 19.86
N SER A 387 1.05 -13.09 20.94
CA SER A 387 1.70 -11.99 21.65
C SER A 387 3.08 -12.37 22.18
N GLN A 388 3.27 -13.61 22.65
CA GLN A 388 4.60 -14.11 23.04
C GLN A 388 5.51 -14.30 21.82
N ALA A 389 5.01 -14.72 20.66
CA ALA A 389 5.82 -14.82 19.45
C ALA A 389 6.32 -13.46 18.94
N CYS A 390 5.57 -12.37 19.14
CA CYS A 390 6.08 -11.01 18.94
C CYS A 390 7.16 -10.64 19.97
N ALA A 391 6.95 -10.92 21.25
CA ALA A 391 7.92 -10.67 22.31
C ALA A 391 9.23 -11.47 22.14
N ASP A 392 9.15 -12.71 21.70
CA ASP A 392 10.29 -13.58 21.41
C ASP A 392 11.10 -13.08 20.20
N GLN A 393 10.49 -12.29 19.32
CA GLN A 393 11.12 -11.59 18.18
C GLN A 393 11.57 -10.15 18.52
N GLY A 394 11.45 -9.73 19.79
CA GLY A 394 11.90 -8.41 20.23
C GLY A 394 10.89 -7.27 20.08
N PHE A 395 9.61 -7.55 19.82
CA PHE A 395 8.54 -6.55 19.67
C PHE A 395 7.64 -6.43 20.92
N VAL A 396 7.11 -5.24 21.18
CA VAL A 396 6.16 -4.95 22.28
C VAL A 396 4.73 -5.25 21.83
N ASP A 397 4.36 -4.75 20.67
CA ASP A 397 2.98 -4.64 20.25
C ASP A 397 2.66 -5.72 19.21
N CYS A 398 1.56 -6.44 19.44
CA CYS A 398 0.88 -7.22 18.41
C CYS A 398 -0.29 -6.36 17.91
N VAL A 399 -0.30 -6.08 16.61
CA VAL A 399 -1.32 -5.26 15.95
C VAL A 399 -2.24 -6.19 15.17
N HIS A 400 -3.55 -5.94 15.28
CA HIS A 400 -4.59 -6.72 14.59
C HIS A 400 -4.96 -6.03 13.27
N ASP A 401 -4.68 -6.70 12.15
CA ASP A 401 -4.85 -6.14 10.79
C ASP A 401 -6.22 -6.45 10.18
N GLY A 402 -6.82 -7.55 10.64
CA GLY A 402 -8.06 -8.09 10.09
C GLY A 402 -8.35 -9.46 10.67
N PRO A 403 -9.42 -10.14 10.21
CA PRO A 403 -9.88 -11.38 10.81
C PRO A 403 -8.81 -12.47 10.81
N GLY A 404 -8.35 -12.86 12.01
CA GLY A 404 -7.28 -13.84 12.18
C GLY A 404 -5.88 -13.38 11.76
N GLU A 405 -5.70 -12.12 11.37
CA GLU A 405 -4.43 -11.56 10.90
C GLU A 405 -3.83 -10.58 11.90
N SER A 406 -2.50 -10.63 12.03
CA SER A 406 -1.75 -9.76 12.94
C SER A 406 -0.28 -9.67 12.55
N HIS A 407 0.32 -8.51 12.77
CA HIS A 407 1.77 -8.30 12.72
C HIS A 407 2.32 -7.79 14.07
N CYS A 408 3.64 -7.73 14.17
CA CYS A 408 4.34 -7.20 15.33
C CYS A 408 4.92 -5.82 15.01
N GLU A 409 4.73 -4.84 15.90
CA GLU A 409 5.30 -3.50 15.81
C GLU A 409 6.00 -3.10 17.12
N ASN A 410 6.81 -2.04 17.03
CA ASN A 410 7.54 -1.37 18.12
C ASN A 410 8.49 -2.29 18.90
N CYS A 411 9.80 -2.03 18.83
CA CYS A 411 10.76 -2.83 19.57
C CYS A 411 10.63 -2.72 21.09
N LEU A 412 10.88 -3.84 21.79
CA LEU A 412 11.00 -3.90 23.24
C LEU A 412 12.04 -2.89 23.75
N PRO A 413 11.88 -2.33 24.97
CA PRO A 413 12.97 -1.63 25.64
C PRO A 413 14.22 -2.53 25.70
N GLY A 414 15.38 -2.01 25.29
CA GLY A 414 16.61 -2.78 25.02
C GLY A 414 16.89 -3.06 23.55
N TRP A 415 15.96 -2.77 22.64
CA TRP A 415 15.99 -3.23 21.24
C TRP A 415 15.78 -2.07 20.25
N THR A 416 16.41 -2.16 19.07
CA THR A 416 16.36 -1.17 17.99
C THR A 416 15.94 -1.83 16.68
N MET A 417 15.14 -1.14 15.86
CA MET A 417 14.80 -1.61 14.51
C MET A 417 16.04 -1.59 13.62
N VAL A 418 16.42 -2.76 13.08
CA VAL A 418 17.45 -2.93 12.05
C VAL A 418 16.79 -3.60 10.86
N GLY A 419 16.62 -2.86 9.76
CA GLY A 419 15.77 -3.30 8.65
C GLY A 419 14.33 -3.54 9.09
N SER A 420 13.85 -4.78 9.00
CA SER A 420 12.50 -5.21 9.41
C SER A 420 12.48 -6.06 10.69
N GLN A 421 13.58 -6.10 11.47
CA GLN A 421 13.67 -6.88 12.71
C GLN A 421 14.11 -6.01 13.89
N CYS A 422 13.69 -6.37 15.09
CA CYS A 422 14.22 -5.79 16.32
C CYS A 422 15.49 -6.54 16.74
N GLU A 423 16.56 -5.80 17.01
CA GLU A 423 17.82 -6.35 17.51
C GLU A 423 18.23 -5.67 18.83
N ARG A 424 18.81 -6.45 19.76
CA ARG A 424 19.49 -5.88 20.93
C ARG A 424 20.88 -5.43 20.52
N LEU A 425 21.15 -4.14 20.71
CA LEU A 425 22.42 -3.54 20.34
C LEU A 425 23.21 -3.15 21.60
N GLN A 426 24.47 -3.57 21.66
CA GLN A 426 25.47 -2.96 22.54
C GLN A 426 25.78 -1.55 22.04
N LYS A 427 25.98 -0.61 22.97
CA LYS A 427 26.09 0.82 22.66
C LYS A 427 27.35 1.39 23.30
N PHE A 428 28.21 1.98 22.48
CA PHE A 428 29.42 2.66 22.91
C PHE A 428 29.34 4.13 22.56
N GLN A 429 29.54 5.02 23.54
CA GLN A 429 29.68 6.44 23.27
C GLN A 429 31.15 6.80 23.20
N GLY A 430 31.54 7.51 22.15
CA GLY A 430 32.90 7.94 21.90
C GLY A 430 33.04 9.44 21.75
N SER A 431 34.27 9.91 21.94
CA SER A 431 34.73 11.25 21.56
C SER A 431 36.06 11.12 20.84
N ALA A 432 36.29 11.96 19.83
CA ALA A 432 37.58 12.11 19.15
C ALA A 432 37.79 13.56 18.69
N ARG A 433 39.05 13.99 18.59
CA ARG A 433 39.44 15.29 18.02
C ARG A 433 40.01 15.09 16.62
N LEU A 434 39.39 15.73 15.65
CA LEU A 434 39.83 15.77 14.26
C LEU A 434 40.90 16.87 14.06
N GLU A 435 42.01 16.51 13.41
CA GLU A 435 43.11 17.42 13.07
C GLU A 435 43.14 17.77 11.59
N ASP A 436 42.91 16.79 10.73
CA ASP A 436 42.94 16.91 9.27
C ASP A 436 41.76 16.16 8.65
N TYR A 437 41.19 16.74 7.59
CA TYR A 437 40.13 16.17 6.77
C TYR A 437 40.40 16.53 5.30
N GLY A 438 40.62 15.53 4.45
CA GLY A 438 40.92 15.71 3.03
C GLY A 438 42.30 16.30 2.71
N GLY A 439 43.28 16.22 3.62
CA GLY A 439 44.61 16.82 3.46
C GLY A 439 44.67 18.31 3.81
N MET A 440 43.71 18.79 4.59
CA MET A 440 43.60 20.16 5.08
C MET A 440 43.26 20.16 6.58
N THR A 441 43.86 21.10 7.32
CA THR A 441 43.57 21.26 8.75
C THR A 441 42.09 21.54 8.99
N ALA A 442 41.46 20.73 9.84
CA ALA A 442 40.04 20.81 10.12
C ALA A 442 39.70 22.06 10.96
N GLU A 443 38.98 23.02 10.37
CA GLU A 443 38.49 24.23 11.04
C GLU A 443 36.99 24.14 11.37
N PHE A 444 36.63 24.52 12.60
CA PHE A 444 35.24 24.56 13.05
C PHE A 444 34.48 25.76 12.46
N THR A 445 33.32 25.52 11.85
CA THR A 445 32.41 26.57 11.33
C THR A 445 31.10 26.62 12.12
N GLU A 446 30.40 27.76 12.06
CA GLU A 446 29.12 27.94 12.77
C GLU A 446 28.03 26.98 12.25
N ASP A 447 28.09 26.60 10.96
CA ASP A 447 27.17 25.63 10.35
C ASP A 447 27.23 24.23 10.99
N LEU A 448 28.36 23.86 11.60
CA LEU A 448 28.51 22.60 12.36
C LEU A 448 27.76 22.61 13.70
N THR A 449 27.18 23.74 14.12
CA THR A 449 26.25 23.79 15.27
C THR A 449 24.82 23.41 14.91
N ASN A 450 24.49 23.33 13.61
CA ASN A 450 23.15 23.05 13.11
C ASN A 450 23.12 21.69 12.42
N SER A 451 22.50 20.69 13.06
CA SER A 451 22.39 19.32 12.54
C SER A 451 21.60 19.18 11.23
N SER A 452 20.90 20.23 10.79
CA SER A 452 20.22 20.29 9.49
C SER A 452 21.03 20.99 8.40
N SER A 453 22.27 21.42 8.66
CA SER A 453 23.13 22.05 7.65
C SER A 453 23.79 21.01 6.75
N SER A 454 24.02 21.36 5.47
CA SER A 454 24.73 20.47 4.54
C SER A 454 26.17 20.18 4.97
N ALA A 455 26.81 21.12 5.67
CA ALA A 455 28.16 20.94 6.21
C ALA A 455 28.18 19.94 7.38
N TYR A 456 27.18 19.99 8.27
CA TYR A 456 27.03 19.00 9.33
C TYR A 456 26.78 17.61 8.75
N ILE A 457 25.82 17.49 7.84
CA ILE A 457 25.39 16.20 7.28
C ILE A 457 26.54 15.52 6.53
N ALA A 458 27.25 16.23 5.65
CA ALA A 458 28.36 15.65 4.89
C ALA A 458 29.52 15.19 5.80
N LEU A 459 29.95 16.05 6.74
CA LEU A 459 31.03 15.70 7.66
C LEU A 459 30.63 14.55 8.60
N ALA A 460 29.37 14.48 9.03
CA ALA A 460 28.87 13.41 9.87
C ALA A 460 28.82 12.06 9.15
N ASP A 461 28.47 12.05 7.86
CA ASP A 461 28.39 10.84 7.02
C ASP A 461 29.78 10.23 6.76
N ASP A 462 30.76 11.07 6.41
CA ASP A 462 32.17 10.64 6.24
C ASP A 462 32.76 10.07 7.53
N ILE A 463 32.56 10.76 8.66
CA ILE A 463 33.04 10.29 9.96
C ILE A 463 32.35 8.98 10.34
N CYS A 464 31.04 8.85 10.13
CA CYS A 464 30.35 7.60 10.45
C CYS A 464 30.77 6.46 9.53
N THR A 465 31.01 6.70 8.25
CA THR A 465 31.57 5.71 7.31
C THR A 465 32.95 5.23 7.76
N PHE A 466 33.81 6.14 8.21
CA PHE A 466 35.10 5.79 8.80
C PHE A 466 34.95 4.96 10.08
N LEU A 467 34.09 5.39 11.02
CA LEU A 467 33.93 4.71 12.32
C LEU A 467 33.27 3.33 12.19
N THR A 468 32.29 3.15 11.31
CA THR A 468 31.66 1.84 11.06
C THR A 468 32.65 0.88 10.41
N ALA A 469 33.40 1.32 9.39
CA ALA A 469 34.45 0.52 8.76
C ALA A 469 35.59 0.17 9.72
N ALA A 470 35.99 1.11 10.59
CA ALA A 470 37.06 0.91 11.56
C ALA A 470 36.69 -0.04 12.71
N THR A 471 35.40 -0.17 13.05
CA THR A 471 34.97 -0.94 14.22
C THR A 471 34.12 -2.16 13.92
N GLY A 472 33.47 -2.22 12.76
CA GLY A 472 32.42 -3.21 12.44
C GLY A 472 31.05 -2.89 13.05
N SER A 473 30.82 -1.66 13.56
CA SER A 473 29.52 -1.29 14.15
C SER A 473 28.40 -1.23 13.10
N SER A 474 27.25 -1.83 13.40
CA SER A 474 26.07 -1.81 12.52
C SER A 474 25.48 -0.41 12.30
N ILE A 475 25.59 0.49 13.29
CA ILE A 475 25.06 1.87 13.21
C ILE A 475 26.04 2.83 13.89
N CYS A 476 26.28 3.97 13.26
CA CYS A 476 26.95 5.13 13.84
C CYS A 476 26.02 6.35 13.88
N GLN A 477 26.14 7.17 14.94
CA GLN A 477 25.42 8.43 15.09
C GLN A 477 26.35 9.52 15.63
N ILE A 478 26.46 10.65 14.93
CA ILE A 478 27.15 11.84 15.43
C ILE A 478 26.22 12.66 16.32
N LEU A 479 26.62 12.87 17.57
CA LEU A 479 25.91 13.66 18.58
C LEU A 479 26.11 15.17 18.41
N GLY A 480 27.27 15.57 17.89
CA GLY A 480 27.55 16.96 17.55
C GLY A 480 29.03 17.26 17.37
N PHE A 481 29.30 18.52 17.03
CA PHE A 481 30.63 19.08 16.90
C PHE A 481 30.80 20.26 17.86
N SER A 482 31.98 20.43 18.47
CA SER A 482 32.25 21.57 19.35
C SER A 482 33.53 22.34 19.01
N ASN A 483 33.55 23.61 19.43
CA ASN A 483 34.49 24.64 18.97
C ASN A 483 35.92 24.42 19.50
N GLY A 484 36.88 24.45 18.57
CA GLY A 484 38.27 24.04 18.72
C GLY A 484 38.74 23.45 17.38
N SER A 485 39.78 22.62 17.39
CA SER A 485 39.86 21.59 16.33
C SER A 485 38.72 20.61 16.58
N ILE A 486 37.99 20.24 15.53
CA ILE A 486 36.65 19.67 15.61
C ILE A 486 36.62 18.47 16.58
N ILE A 487 35.98 18.65 17.73
CA ILE A 487 35.69 17.56 18.66
C ILE A 487 34.38 16.93 18.21
N ILE A 488 34.44 15.64 17.91
CA ILE A 488 33.36 14.79 17.45
C ILE A 488 32.86 14.00 18.65
N ASP A 489 31.61 14.19 19.07
CA ASP A 489 30.92 13.28 19.98
C ASP A 489 30.07 12.30 19.15
N TYR A 490 30.15 11.00 19.42
CA TYR A 490 29.50 9.97 18.61
C TYR A 490 29.03 8.75 19.42
N ILE A 491 28.15 7.95 18.81
CA ILE A 491 27.65 6.67 19.30
C ILE A 491 27.90 5.61 18.22
N LEU A 492 28.38 4.44 18.65
CA LEU A 492 28.46 3.22 17.84
C LEU A 492 27.58 2.14 18.45
N LEU A 493 26.87 1.38 17.61
CA LEU A 493 25.97 0.31 18.00
C LEU A 493 26.37 -1.00 17.31
N PHE A 494 26.41 -2.09 18.08
CA PHE A 494 26.85 -3.42 17.65
C PHE A 494 25.79 -4.46 18.04
N PRO A 495 25.61 -5.56 17.29
CA PRO A 495 24.74 -6.65 17.72
C PRO A 495 25.23 -7.24 19.05
N GLU A 496 24.33 -7.66 19.95
CA GLU A 496 24.70 -8.16 21.29
C GLU A 496 25.66 -9.38 21.29
N ALA A 497 25.80 -10.07 20.15
CA ALA A 497 26.76 -11.16 19.96
C ALA A 497 28.24 -10.71 19.86
N ASP A 498 28.50 -9.42 19.64
CA ASP A 498 29.85 -8.87 19.68
C ASP A 498 30.41 -8.90 21.13
N ASN A 499 31.69 -9.19 21.28
CA ASN A 499 32.39 -9.20 22.58
C ASN A 499 33.49 -8.12 22.65
N SER A 500 33.53 -7.21 21.69
CA SER A 500 34.48 -6.09 21.63
C SER A 500 34.31 -5.16 22.83
N THR A 501 35.37 -4.93 23.59
CA THR A 501 35.33 -3.94 24.68
C THR A 501 35.58 -2.54 24.14
N ALA A 502 35.19 -1.52 24.91
CA ALA A 502 35.48 -0.12 24.56
C ALA A 502 36.99 0.15 24.33
N SER A 503 37.88 -0.64 24.96
CA SER A 503 39.33 -0.59 24.73
C SER A 503 39.73 -1.19 23.39
N ASP A 504 39.08 -2.27 22.95
CA ASP A 504 39.35 -2.91 21.67
C ASP A 504 38.86 -2.00 20.53
N LEU A 505 37.65 -1.45 20.65
CA LEU A 505 37.08 -0.49 19.69
C LEU A 505 37.93 0.79 19.57
N SER A 506 38.43 1.31 20.70
CA SER A 506 39.36 2.45 20.69
C SER A 506 40.66 2.11 19.95
N ALA A 507 41.19 0.90 20.13
CA ALA A 507 42.38 0.44 19.43
C ALA A 507 42.13 0.23 17.93
N SER A 508 40.95 -0.28 17.54
CA SER A 508 40.57 -0.46 16.14
C SER A 508 40.45 0.89 15.40
N ILE A 509 39.79 1.89 16.00
CA ILE A 509 39.72 3.26 15.46
C ILE A 509 41.11 3.86 15.28
N LEU A 510 41.98 3.74 16.28
CA LEU A 510 43.37 4.23 16.21
C LEU A 510 44.22 3.49 15.16
N SER A 511 43.93 2.22 14.89
CA SER A 511 44.62 1.47 13.84
C SER A 511 44.14 1.86 12.44
N ALA A 512 42.83 2.07 12.26
CA ALA A 512 42.22 2.49 11.00
C ALA A 512 42.62 3.93 10.62
N ASP A 513 42.70 4.84 11.58
CA ASP A 513 43.18 6.22 11.43
C ASP A 513 44.57 6.27 10.75
N THR A 514 45.49 5.39 11.16
CA THR A 514 46.83 5.30 10.54
C THR A 514 46.85 4.70 9.12
N ALA A 515 45.73 4.18 8.63
CA ALA A 515 45.65 3.43 7.37
C ALA A 515 44.88 4.14 6.25
N THR A 516 43.97 5.07 6.56
CA THR A 516 43.00 5.62 5.59
C THR A 516 43.35 7.01 5.05
N GLY A 517 44.12 7.83 5.76
CA GLY A 517 44.72 9.08 5.24
C GLY A 517 43.77 10.23 4.84
N SER A 518 42.45 10.01 4.83
CA SER A 518 41.42 11.01 4.51
C SER A 518 40.90 11.75 5.75
N LEU A 519 40.99 11.10 6.91
CA LEU A 519 40.69 11.62 8.24
C LEU A 519 41.94 11.44 9.11
N ALA A 520 42.26 12.40 9.98
CA ALA A 520 43.32 12.26 10.98
C ALA A 520 42.84 12.68 12.37
N LEU A 521 42.82 11.74 13.31
CA LEU A 521 42.38 11.93 14.69
C LEU A 521 43.57 12.11 15.65
N THR A 522 43.44 12.93 16.69
CA THR A 522 44.45 13.00 17.76
C THR A 522 44.43 11.69 18.55
N PRO A 523 45.51 10.88 18.61
CA PRO A 523 45.42 9.54 19.20
C PRO A 523 45.09 9.52 20.70
N SER A 524 45.49 10.56 21.44
CA SER A 524 45.17 10.72 22.86
C SER A 524 43.79 11.30 23.14
N SER A 525 42.98 11.54 22.11
CA SER A 525 41.60 12.05 22.23
C SER A 525 40.53 10.98 21.99
N VAL A 526 40.88 9.90 21.28
CA VAL A 526 39.97 8.79 21.02
C VAL A 526 39.70 8.06 22.33
N SER A 527 38.44 8.11 22.76
CA SER A 527 37.98 7.50 23.99
C SER A 527 36.58 6.98 23.78
N LEU A 528 36.36 5.68 23.99
CA LEU A 528 35.03 5.08 24.02
C LEU A 528 34.69 4.60 25.44
N VAL A 529 33.40 4.64 25.76
CA VAL A 529 32.81 4.11 26.98
C VAL A 529 31.66 3.19 26.59
N ASP A 530 31.64 1.98 27.13
CA ASP A 530 30.48 1.09 27.06
C ASP A 530 29.34 1.71 27.87
N ILE A 531 28.26 2.07 27.19
CA ILE A 531 27.03 2.60 27.77
C ILE A 531 25.84 1.65 27.58
N SER A 532 26.08 0.39 27.18
CA SER A 532 25.05 -0.66 27.01
C SER A 532 24.25 -0.94 28.30
N ALA A 533 24.76 -0.50 29.46
CA ALA A 533 24.12 -0.62 30.76
C ALA A 533 23.46 0.68 31.29
N PHE A 534 23.39 1.76 30.51
CA PHE A 534 22.95 3.09 30.99
C PHE A 534 21.89 3.78 30.10
N CYS A 535 20.74 4.07 30.71
CA CYS A 535 19.72 5.06 30.33
C CYS A 535 19.27 5.07 28.85
N GLU A 536 18.28 4.23 28.51
CA GLU A 536 17.54 4.36 27.25
C GLU A 536 16.60 5.57 27.23
N PHE A 537 16.13 5.91 26.02
CA PHE A 537 15.56 7.17 25.54
C PHE A 537 14.44 7.85 26.37
N SER A 538 13.88 7.19 27.38
CA SER A 538 12.76 7.68 28.20
C SER A 538 13.08 7.85 29.70
N SER A 539 14.30 7.53 30.14
CA SER A 539 14.60 7.39 31.59
C SER A 539 14.51 8.70 32.39
N CYS A 540 14.85 9.85 31.78
CA CYS A 540 14.80 11.17 32.40
C CYS A 540 14.23 12.19 31.42
N LEU A 541 13.18 12.92 31.83
CA LEU A 541 12.42 13.85 30.99
C LEU A 541 12.87 15.31 31.19
N ASN A 542 12.40 16.21 30.32
CA ASN A 542 12.55 17.67 30.45
C ASN A 542 14.02 18.16 30.56
N GLY A 543 14.93 17.53 29.80
CA GLY A 543 16.36 17.90 29.75
C GLY A 543 17.17 17.53 30.99
N ALA A 544 16.64 16.68 31.86
CA ALA A 544 17.32 16.19 33.05
C ALA A 544 18.49 15.25 32.70
N THR A 545 19.57 15.30 33.50
CA THR A 545 20.75 14.44 33.28
C THR A 545 20.63 13.11 34.04
N CYS A 546 20.89 12.00 33.37
CA CYS A 546 20.81 10.64 33.93
C CYS A 546 22.10 10.25 34.67
N SER A 547 21.98 9.46 35.75
CA SER A 547 23.09 8.85 36.48
C SER A 547 22.65 7.55 37.15
N ILE A 548 23.58 6.73 37.63
CA ILE A 548 23.28 5.56 38.46
C ILE A 548 23.96 5.70 39.82
N ASP A 549 23.17 5.52 40.88
CA ASP A 549 23.65 5.30 42.25
C ASP A 549 23.12 3.93 42.70
N SER A 550 24.01 3.10 43.27
CA SER A 550 23.63 1.86 43.95
C SER A 550 22.72 0.93 43.12
N ASN A 551 23.01 0.79 41.81
CA ASN A 551 22.24 0.01 40.83
C ASN A 551 20.80 0.51 40.55
N GLN A 552 20.47 1.77 40.88
CA GLN A 552 19.22 2.41 40.47
C GLN A 552 19.48 3.66 39.61
N ILE A 553 18.60 3.91 38.64
CA ILE A 553 18.62 5.12 37.82
C ILE A 553 18.20 6.32 38.67
N VAL A 554 18.98 7.40 38.60
CA VAL A 554 18.77 8.66 39.31
C VAL A 554 18.84 9.82 38.32
N CYS A 555 17.71 10.49 38.09
CA CYS A 555 17.61 11.68 37.26
C CYS A 555 17.87 12.96 38.06
N ALA A 556 18.76 13.82 37.56
CA ALA A 556 18.98 15.16 38.11
C ALA A 556 18.17 16.19 37.30
N CYS A 557 17.07 16.67 37.90
CA CYS A 557 16.08 17.50 37.19
C CYS A 557 16.52 18.93 36.91
N THR A 558 16.20 19.41 35.72
CA THR A 558 16.31 20.82 35.31
C THR A 558 15.45 21.72 36.19
N THR A 559 15.88 22.97 36.40
CA THR A 559 15.19 23.93 37.27
C THR A 559 13.75 24.16 36.81
N GLY A 560 12.78 23.84 37.67
CA GLY A 560 11.34 23.90 37.36
C GLY A 560 10.66 22.53 37.30
N TYR A 561 11.41 21.42 37.35
CA TYR A 561 10.90 20.05 37.30
C TYR A 561 11.34 19.22 38.52
N THR A 562 10.58 18.17 38.83
CA THR A 562 10.75 17.25 39.96
C THR A 562 10.14 15.87 39.62
N GLY A 563 10.34 14.89 40.50
CA GLY A 563 9.96 13.49 40.28
C GLY A 563 11.18 12.62 40.01
N SER A 564 11.03 11.30 40.10
CA SER A 564 12.13 10.33 39.87
C SER A 564 12.60 10.28 38.41
N ASP A 565 11.73 10.65 37.48
CA ASP A 565 11.91 10.75 36.03
C ASP A 565 11.97 12.21 35.55
N CYS A 566 11.88 13.19 36.46
CA CYS A 566 11.76 14.62 36.17
C CYS A 566 10.54 15.04 35.32
N GLY A 567 9.47 14.24 35.29
CA GLY A 567 8.24 14.53 34.53
C GLY A 567 7.33 15.61 35.14
N THR A 568 7.48 15.96 36.42
CA THR A 568 6.51 16.81 37.14
C THR A 568 6.97 18.27 37.26
N ALA A 569 6.19 19.23 36.77
CA ALA A 569 6.49 20.66 36.93
C ALA A 569 6.27 21.15 38.38
N VAL A 570 7.20 21.96 38.89
CA VAL A 570 7.16 22.51 40.26
C VAL A 570 6.30 23.77 40.31
N THR A 571 5.03 23.62 40.70
CA THR A 571 4.15 24.77 40.99
C THR A 571 4.51 25.40 42.35
N THR A 572 4.99 26.64 42.35
CA THR A 572 5.22 27.39 43.60
C THR A 572 3.90 27.90 44.21
N PRO A 573 3.67 27.74 45.53
CA PRO A 573 2.44 28.21 46.17
C PRO A 573 2.46 29.73 46.40
N GLU A 574 1.41 30.43 45.97
CA GLU A 574 1.24 31.87 46.23
C GLU A 574 1.06 32.16 47.73
N VAL A 575 1.82 33.12 48.25
CA VAL A 575 1.66 33.65 49.61
C VAL A 575 0.71 34.85 49.58
N VAL A 576 -0.54 34.64 50.01
CA VAL A 576 -1.58 35.68 50.05
C VAL A 576 -1.44 36.55 51.30
N THR A 577 -1.23 37.87 51.12
CA THR A 577 -1.57 38.92 52.13
C THR A 577 -2.07 40.21 51.45
N PRO A 578 -2.90 41.05 52.10
CA PRO A 578 -3.85 41.91 51.37
C PRO A 578 -3.56 43.44 51.30
N ILE A 579 -3.79 44.00 50.11
CA ILE A 579 -4.46 45.29 49.76
C ILE A 579 -4.07 46.59 50.52
N ALA A 580 -3.52 47.60 49.80
CA ALA A 580 -4.19 48.92 49.57
C ALA A 580 -3.37 49.98 48.76
N VAL A 581 -3.83 50.28 47.54
CA VAL A 581 -4.02 51.62 46.90
C VAL A 581 -2.89 52.68 46.92
N THR A 582 -2.41 53.09 45.73
CA THR A 582 -2.49 54.51 45.23
C THR A 582 -2.20 54.63 43.72
N ALA A 583 -2.52 55.79 43.13
CA ALA A 583 -2.80 55.98 41.70
C ALA A 583 -1.59 56.19 40.76
N ALA A 584 -1.84 56.01 39.46
CA ALA A 584 -0.97 56.42 38.34
C ALA A 584 -0.92 57.96 38.16
N PRO A 585 0.01 58.47 37.32
CA PRO A 585 -0.47 58.95 36.01
C PRO A 585 0.48 58.74 34.80
N ASP A 586 -0.17 58.49 33.66
CA ASP A 586 0.05 59.04 32.31
C ASP A 586 1.43 59.11 31.62
N GLY A 587 1.50 58.48 30.43
CA GLY A 587 1.59 59.30 29.21
C GLY A 587 2.44 58.80 28.03
N LEU A 588 1.79 58.33 26.96
CA LEU A 588 2.25 58.58 25.58
C LEU A 588 1.04 58.72 24.62
N SER A 589 1.15 59.59 23.61
CA SER A 589 -0.02 60.24 23.01
C SER A 589 -0.75 59.47 21.89
N THR A 590 -2.06 59.71 21.81
CA THR A 590 -3.03 59.13 20.86
C THR A 590 -2.79 59.47 19.37
N GLY A 591 -1.80 60.29 19.03
CA GLY A 591 -1.57 60.76 17.65
C GLY A 591 -0.98 59.71 16.70
N ALA A 592 -0.07 58.85 17.17
CA ALA A 592 0.66 57.92 16.30
C ALA A 592 -0.17 56.67 15.91
N ILE A 593 -1.04 56.21 16.81
CA ILE A 593 -1.82 54.97 16.64
C ILE A 593 -2.90 55.12 15.55
N VAL A 594 -3.47 56.32 15.40
CA VAL A 594 -4.51 56.60 14.39
C VAL A 594 -3.95 56.61 12.97
N GLY A 595 -2.70 57.04 12.77
CA GLY A 595 -2.09 57.14 11.43
C GLY A 595 -1.90 55.78 10.76
N ILE A 596 -1.43 54.78 11.50
CA ILE A 596 -1.13 53.44 10.99
C ILE A 596 -2.43 52.68 10.68
N ALA A 597 -3.45 52.80 11.54
CA ALA A 597 -4.76 52.16 11.33
C ALA A 597 -5.46 52.65 10.06
N VAL A 598 -5.37 53.94 9.73
CA VAL A 598 -5.98 54.51 8.51
C VAL A 598 -5.25 54.03 7.25
N GLY A 599 -3.93 53.84 7.30
CA GLY A 599 -3.14 53.35 6.16
C GLY A 599 -3.56 51.95 5.69
N CYS A 600 -3.71 51.00 6.61
CA CYS A 600 -4.09 49.63 6.29
C CYS A 600 -5.51 49.52 5.70
N VAL A 601 -6.46 50.32 6.20
CA VAL A 601 -7.84 50.33 5.68
C VAL A 601 -7.89 50.87 4.24
N VAL A 602 -7.10 51.88 3.91
CA VAL A 602 -7.03 52.42 2.53
C VAL A 602 -6.42 51.40 1.57
N ALA A 603 -5.37 50.68 1.97
CA ALA A 603 -4.76 49.62 1.15
C ALA A 603 -5.75 48.47 0.87
N ALA A 604 -6.49 48.00 1.88
CA ALA A 604 -7.50 46.96 1.72
C ALA A 604 -8.63 47.37 0.75
N ILE A 605 -9.11 48.63 0.84
CA ILE A 605 -10.16 49.14 -0.06
C ILE A 605 -9.66 49.22 -1.51
N ILE A 606 -8.40 49.63 -1.73
CA ILE A 606 -7.80 49.67 -3.09
C ILE A 606 -7.74 48.27 -3.71
N ILE A 607 -7.33 47.25 -2.95
CA ILE A 607 -7.24 45.86 -3.42
C ILE A 607 -8.64 45.33 -3.82
N VAL A 608 -9.67 45.59 -3.01
CA VAL A 608 -11.06 45.20 -3.33
C VAL A 608 -11.56 45.89 -4.61
N VAL A 609 -11.26 47.19 -4.79
CA VAL A 609 -11.66 47.92 -6.01
C VAL A 609 -10.94 47.38 -7.26
N VAL A 610 -9.65 47.02 -7.15
CA VAL A 610 -8.91 46.40 -8.26
C VAL A 610 -9.51 45.04 -8.64
N LEU A 611 -9.85 44.19 -7.67
CA LEU A 611 -10.51 42.91 -7.90
C LEU A 611 -11.87 43.07 -8.61
N VAL A 612 -12.71 44.00 -8.16
CA VAL A 612 -14.01 44.29 -8.81
C VAL A 612 -13.83 44.78 -10.25
N VAL A 613 -12.82 45.63 -10.53
CA VAL A 613 -12.52 46.10 -11.89
C VAL A 613 -12.01 44.98 -12.80
N VAL A 614 -11.25 44.01 -12.28
CA VAL A 614 -10.82 42.83 -13.03
C VAL A 614 -12.01 41.93 -13.36
N ILE A 615 -12.89 41.64 -12.39
CA ILE A 615 -14.11 40.83 -12.58
C ILE A 615 -15.06 41.48 -13.60
N MET A 616 -15.21 42.82 -13.57
CA MET A 616 -16.00 43.57 -14.56
C MET A 616 -15.37 43.59 -15.96
N LYS A 617 -14.04 43.53 -16.08
CA LYS A 617 -13.38 43.41 -17.40
C LYS A 617 -13.53 42.02 -18.02
N CYS A 618 -13.48 40.96 -17.22
CA CYS A 618 -13.63 39.59 -17.71
C CYS A 618 -15.07 39.24 -18.15
N THR A 619 -16.08 39.94 -17.62
CA THR A 619 -17.49 39.75 -17.99
C THR A 619 -17.95 40.60 -19.19
N GLY A 620 -17.07 41.46 -19.75
CA GLY A 620 -17.43 42.48 -20.74
C GLY A 620 -17.27 42.12 -22.22
N LYS A 621 -16.82 40.91 -22.59
CA LYS A 621 -16.56 40.53 -24.00
C LYS A 621 -17.15 39.16 -24.40
N SER A 622 -18.46 39.13 -24.61
CA SER A 622 -19.08 38.32 -25.68
C SER A 622 -20.53 38.75 -25.90
N LYS A 623 -20.83 39.27 -27.10
CA LYS A 623 -22.21 39.50 -27.54
C LYS A 623 -22.38 39.18 -29.03
N VAL A 624 -23.27 38.21 -29.26
CA VAL A 624 -24.09 38.00 -30.47
C VAL A 624 -23.40 37.42 -31.72
N GLY A 625 -24.01 36.34 -32.23
CA GLY A 625 -23.70 35.73 -33.52
C GLY A 625 -24.68 34.60 -33.90
N ILE A 626 -25.98 34.77 -33.64
CA ILE A 626 -27.01 33.81 -34.12
C ILE A 626 -27.25 34.08 -35.61
N ARG A 627 -27.25 33.04 -36.44
CA ARG A 627 -27.86 33.08 -37.77
C ARG A 627 -28.53 31.75 -38.11
N GLU A 628 -29.77 31.84 -38.54
CA GLU A 628 -30.65 30.72 -38.89
C GLU A 628 -30.22 30.08 -40.22
N GLN A 629 -30.39 28.76 -40.35
CA GLN A 629 -30.90 28.16 -41.58
C GLN A 629 -31.61 26.83 -41.29
N GLU A 630 -32.80 26.66 -41.87
CA GLU A 630 -33.70 25.51 -41.73
C GLU A 630 -33.38 24.38 -42.77
N PRO A 631 -34.05 23.21 -42.72
CA PRO A 631 -33.47 21.92 -43.12
C PRO A 631 -33.72 21.52 -44.59
N ASP A 632 -33.02 20.47 -45.04
CA ASP A 632 -33.48 19.58 -46.13
C ASP A 632 -32.91 18.14 -46.01
N GLU A 633 -33.60 17.24 -46.69
CA GLU A 633 -33.73 15.77 -46.63
C GLU A 633 -32.47 14.88 -46.86
N ILE A 634 -32.35 13.81 -46.03
CA ILE A 634 -32.30 12.35 -46.36
C ILE A 634 -31.87 11.99 -47.81
N PRO A 635 -30.85 11.10 -48.07
CA PRO A 635 -31.09 9.65 -47.93
C PRO A 635 -29.92 8.64 -47.64
N LEU A 636 -30.36 7.47 -47.18
CA LEU A 636 -29.84 6.08 -47.23
C LEU A 636 -28.46 5.76 -47.83
N ALA A 637 -27.68 4.97 -47.06
CA ALA A 637 -27.22 3.60 -47.36
C ALA A 637 -26.64 3.00 -46.04
N ASP A 638 -27.01 1.85 -45.48
CA ASP A 638 -27.48 0.53 -45.95
C ASP A 638 -26.37 -0.41 -46.47
N GLN A 639 -26.50 -1.70 -46.10
CA GLN A 639 -25.64 -2.90 -46.21
C GLN A 639 -24.91 -3.29 -44.89
N HIS A 640 -25.35 -4.31 -44.14
CA HIS A 640 -25.20 -5.78 -44.39
C HIS A 640 -23.73 -6.25 -44.18
N GLN A 641 -23.41 -7.36 -43.51
CA GLN A 641 -24.09 -8.57 -42.98
C GLN A 641 -23.26 -9.05 -41.75
N HIS A 642 -23.71 -9.95 -40.86
CA HIS A 642 -24.87 -10.85 -40.86
C HIS A 642 -25.38 -11.08 -39.43
#